data_AF-A0A5C4UQ87-F1
#
_entry.id   AF-A0A5C4UQ87-F1
#
_cell.length_a   1.000
_cell.length_b   1.000
_cell.length_c   1.000
_cell.angle_alpha   90.00
_cell.angle_beta   90.00
_cell.angle_gamma   90.00
#
_symmetry.space_group_name_H-M   'P 1'
#
loop_
_entity.id
_entity.type
_entity.pdbx_description
1 polymer ?
#
loop_
_entity_poly.entity_id
_entity_poly.type
_entity_poly.pdbx_seq_one_letter_code
_entity_poly.pdbx_strand_id
1 'polypeptide(L)'
;MQLVLPQQVRRLRRRDPPRLRGPRGAADAGELPRRDRRGHATAALPRRDAALPAAHRGLAPAAPVLIQERESPVPVEGNLAPHTGAAWPEWPETDERSVRALARPLLSGRLAVSGARSVWSSDNERAARELAARSGRAHAVLTTNGSSAIVVALHALGIGPGDTVAMPATTWVSCATAVFRVGARPVYFDADEDSPCGDPAGLAAAPSAVLGIHLYAQVFDVARARAAWPGVPIIEDVSHSQFGTDAHGRRLGGLGDVSIMSLQATKIITCAEGGAVLTDDPEIAARLDSLVMDSRRRTRLPEPEAANELEPAFLLHGANHALPETSAALLLDQLARFPRQAAVRAERAALFRSLMTDQGWEVAADEGVLSGGTFYGLALRVPDGRPPGEVLREVHARTGATLDRVYPPVPEGPLYRPGTVKQFAALARDPAPPVPRSGAWHTTGVVVPHQLFLAAPERVERLAAALGRPGSARGGPRPAFGGLASESAPPVIDVVVITRGTRPTLDAALNSVAKQDVHARIRTTLWIDGTAAAPDVPATLDARVVRIDRADAAWDDPFDRIAALRDLATRGTTGDFVAFLDDDNEWEVDHLSSLLELAVGTGSPAVHSWRTLVDGEGRPTPVTRFPWLPPGPESERRFRELCAAGVMGGDPVIRDGFAFELPEGDGGMVDMGEWLFERRLLGLLTFRRPRTRREVAERLGEDDILLEQLVALDVPVGCTRQATLRYRLGGMSNSEFGDVPPPPVPDALRE
;
A
#
# COMPACT_ATOMS: atom_id res chain seq x y z
N MET A 1 12.52 -66.00 13.26
CA MET A 1 11.65 -66.93 12.50
C MET A 1 11.98 -66.76 11.02
N GLN A 2 11.96 -67.81 10.21
CA GLN A 2 12.12 -67.75 8.73
C GLN A 2 10.80 -67.22 8.10
N LEU A 3 10.59 -66.87 6.82
CA LEU A 3 11.23 -66.96 5.47
C LEU A 3 10.92 -65.62 4.70
N VAL A 4 11.42 -65.21 3.52
CA VAL A 4 12.57 -65.49 2.60
C VAL A 4 12.71 -64.30 1.60
N LEU A 5 13.86 -64.13 0.93
CA LEU A 5 14.09 -63.14 -0.16
C LEU A 5 13.62 -63.62 -1.55
N PRO A 6 13.36 -62.69 -2.50
CA PRO A 6 13.92 -62.86 -3.85
C PRO A 6 14.97 -61.78 -4.19
N GLN A 7 16.04 -62.20 -4.88
CA GLN A 7 16.99 -61.28 -5.54
C GLN A 7 16.65 -61.16 -7.03
N GLN A 8 16.96 -60.02 -7.64
CA GLN A 8 17.87 -60.01 -8.79
C GLN A 8 18.48 -58.62 -9.01
N VAL A 9 19.73 -58.58 -9.48
CA VAL A 9 20.52 -57.36 -9.66
C VAL A 9 21.20 -57.39 -11.03
N ARG A 10 21.09 -56.30 -11.80
CA ARG A 10 22.02 -56.00 -12.90
C ARG A 10 22.87 -54.78 -12.54
N ARG A 11 24.18 -55.01 -12.38
CA ARG A 11 25.18 -53.95 -12.16
C ARG A 11 25.62 -53.35 -13.51
N LEU A 12 25.80 -52.03 -13.58
CA LEU A 12 26.77 -51.43 -14.50
C LEU A 12 27.54 -50.25 -13.84
N ARG A 13 28.78 -50.59 -13.43
CA ARG A 13 29.99 -49.76 -13.28
C ARG A 13 29.83 -48.23 -13.15
N ARG A 14 30.12 -47.71 -11.95
CA ARG A 14 30.76 -46.38 -11.81
C ARG A 14 32.20 -46.42 -12.34
N ARG A 15 32.74 -45.27 -12.76
CA ARG A 15 34.18 -45.02 -12.97
C ARG A 15 34.61 -43.90 -12.00
N ASP A 16 35.80 -44.01 -11.44
CA ASP A 16 36.36 -43.03 -10.51
C ASP A 16 37.01 -41.83 -11.24
N PRO A 17 37.05 -40.64 -10.63
CA PRO A 17 37.73 -39.47 -11.19
C PRO A 17 39.26 -39.56 -11.06
N PRO A 18 40.03 -38.85 -11.92
CA PRO A 18 41.49 -38.89 -11.92
C PRO A 18 42.10 -38.15 -10.72
N ARG A 19 43.22 -38.67 -10.21
CA ARG A 19 44.06 -38.01 -9.19
C ARG A 19 44.98 -36.99 -9.85
N LEU A 20 45.13 -35.81 -9.24
CA LEU A 20 46.26 -34.90 -9.49
C LEU A 20 47.13 -34.76 -8.23
N ARG A 21 48.41 -34.46 -8.44
CA ARG A 21 49.44 -34.37 -7.38
C ARG A 21 49.55 -32.93 -6.88
N GLY A 22 49.66 -32.74 -5.56
CA GLY A 22 50.15 -31.49 -4.98
C GLY A 22 51.67 -31.49 -4.72
N PRO A 23 52.29 -30.33 -4.49
CA PRO A 23 53.59 -30.21 -3.84
C PRO A 23 53.44 -29.99 -2.31
N ARG A 24 54.58 -29.92 -1.59
CA ARG A 24 54.65 -29.89 -0.12
C ARG A 24 54.77 -28.46 0.43
N GLY A 25 54.22 -28.23 1.62
CA GLY A 25 54.50 -27.14 2.55
C GLY A 25 54.22 -27.62 3.97
N ALA A 26 54.89 -27.10 5.00
CA ALA A 26 54.84 -27.64 6.36
C ALA A 26 54.93 -26.55 7.45
N ALA A 27 54.66 -26.95 8.70
CA ALA A 27 54.50 -26.12 9.90
C ALA A 27 53.21 -25.24 9.91
N ASP A 28 52.62 -24.89 11.06
CA ASP A 28 52.98 -25.26 12.45
C ASP A 28 51.73 -25.52 13.33
N ALA A 29 51.95 -25.93 14.59
CA ALA A 29 50.89 -26.28 15.54
C ALA A 29 50.20 -25.07 16.20
N GLY A 30 48.96 -25.29 16.65
CA GLY A 30 48.20 -24.34 17.46
C GLY A 30 47.06 -25.06 18.20
N GLU A 31 47.12 -25.10 19.54
CA GLU A 31 46.19 -25.88 20.37
C GLU A 31 44.88 -25.14 20.67
N LEU A 32 43.77 -25.88 20.76
CA LEU A 32 42.49 -25.39 21.28
C LEU A 32 42.25 -25.91 22.71
N PRO A 33 42.14 -25.04 23.73
CA PRO A 33 41.93 -25.47 25.11
C PRO A 33 40.49 -25.94 25.35
N ARG A 34 40.33 -27.12 25.96
CA ARG A 34 39.04 -27.62 26.49
C ARG A 34 38.83 -27.16 27.94
N ARG A 35 37.68 -26.55 28.24
CA ARG A 35 37.06 -26.43 29.58
C ARG A 35 35.54 -26.25 29.42
N ASP A 36 34.69 -26.62 30.37
CA ASP A 36 34.68 -27.81 31.24
C ASP A 36 33.21 -28.11 31.64
N ARG A 37 32.86 -29.30 32.13
CA ARG A 37 31.47 -29.73 32.43
C ARG A 37 31.18 -29.86 33.93
N ARG A 38 30.34 -28.98 34.50
CA ARG A 38 29.45 -29.21 35.68
C ARG A 38 28.25 -28.23 35.61
N GLY A 39 27.02 -28.54 36.02
CA GLY A 39 26.43 -29.83 36.41
C GLY A 39 25.14 -29.67 37.24
N HIS A 40 24.04 -30.32 36.81
CA HIS A 40 22.73 -30.42 37.49
C HIS A 40 21.92 -29.10 37.63
N ALA A 41 20.60 -29.08 37.89
CA ALA A 41 19.66 -30.17 38.18
C ALA A 41 18.30 -30.00 37.45
N THR A 42 17.49 -31.07 37.40
CA THR A 42 16.12 -31.08 36.82
C THR A 42 15.04 -30.76 37.86
N ALA A 43 14.01 -30.01 37.47
CA ALA A 43 12.73 -29.94 38.18
C ALA A 43 11.58 -30.24 37.20
N ALA A 44 10.56 -30.99 37.64
CA ALA A 44 9.46 -31.45 36.80
C ALA A 44 8.14 -30.75 37.16
N LEU A 45 7.31 -30.48 36.15
CA LEU A 45 5.95 -29.95 36.32
C LEU A 45 4.93 -31.11 36.34
N PRO A 46 3.96 -31.12 37.27
CA PRO A 46 2.97 -32.18 37.38
C PRO A 46 1.83 -32.04 36.36
N ARG A 47 1.37 -33.17 35.82
CA ARG A 47 0.08 -33.26 35.12
C ARG A 47 -1.08 -33.33 36.13
N ARG A 48 -2.27 -32.88 35.71
CA ARG A 48 -3.55 -33.23 36.35
C ARG A 48 -4.63 -33.43 35.30
N ASP A 49 -5.30 -34.58 35.36
CA ASP A 49 -6.49 -34.90 34.58
C ASP A 49 -7.76 -34.66 35.42
N ALA A 50 -8.76 -34.00 34.84
CA ALA A 50 -10.19 -34.03 35.22
C ALA A 50 -10.97 -33.21 34.16
N ALA A 51 -11.73 -33.84 33.25
CA ALA A 51 -13.08 -34.39 33.45
C ALA A 51 -14.18 -33.32 33.54
N LEU A 52 -14.87 -33.07 32.42
CA LEU A 52 -16.10 -32.26 32.33
C LEU A 52 -17.35 -33.18 32.36
N PRO A 53 -18.34 -32.94 33.23
CA PRO A 53 -19.66 -33.56 33.14
C PRO A 53 -20.59 -32.77 32.19
N ALA A 54 -21.61 -33.42 31.64
CA ALA A 54 -22.52 -32.82 30.65
C ALA A 54 -24.01 -33.04 30.98
N ALA A 55 -24.85 -32.10 30.51
CA ALA A 55 -26.31 -32.14 30.46
C ALA A 55 -27.04 -32.06 31.84
N HIS A 56 -28.33 -31.72 31.95
CA HIS A 56 -29.43 -31.83 30.99
C HIS A 56 -30.61 -30.87 31.31
N ARG A 57 -31.32 -30.40 30.26
CA ARG A 57 -32.75 -29.98 30.21
C ARG A 57 -33.17 -28.74 31.04
N GLY A 58 -34.02 -27.82 30.56
CA GLY A 58 -34.62 -27.65 29.22
C GLY A 58 -36.11 -27.30 29.26
N LEU A 59 -36.53 -26.26 28.55
CA LEU A 59 -37.95 -25.93 28.31
C LEU A 59 -38.11 -25.05 27.05
N ALA A 60 -39.06 -25.42 26.19
CA ALA A 60 -39.51 -24.74 24.96
C ALA A 60 -40.85 -25.38 24.53
N PRO A 61 -41.63 -24.81 23.58
CA PRO A 61 -41.44 -23.54 22.87
C PRO A 61 -42.64 -22.57 22.99
N ALA A 62 -42.43 -21.34 22.51
CA ALA A 62 -43.47 -20.54 21.87
C ALA A 62 -42.88 -19.98 20.55
N ALA A 63 -43.67 -19.96 19.47
CA ALA A 63 -43.19 -19.73 18.10
C ALA A 63 -43.70 -18.37 17.55
N PRO A 64 -43.37 -17.95 16.31
CA PRO A 64 -42.33 -16.93 16.19
C PRO A 64 -42.74 -15.69 15.38
N VAL A 65 -42.04 -14.58 15.62
CA VAL A 65 -41.94 -13.48 14.64
C VAL A 65 -40.47 -13.17 14.43
N LEU A 66 -39.85 -13.87 13.47
CA LEU A 66 -38.64 -13.35 12.84
C LEU A 66 -39.07 -12.23 11.89
N ILE A 67 -38.50 -11.04 12.05
CA ILE A 67 -38.00 -10.35 10.86
C ILE A 67 -36.57 -10.83 10.72
N GLN A 68 -36.30 -11.50 9.59
CA GLN A 68 -35.01 -12.12 9.34
C GLN A 68 -33.96 -11.03 9.11
N GLU A 69 -32.82 -11.11 9.79
CA GLU A 69 -31.59 -10.67 9.16
C GLU A 69 -31.41 -11.54 7.91
N ARG A 70 -31.75 -10.97 6.75
CA ARG A 70 -31.25 -11.51 5.49
C ARG A 70 -29.80 -11.12 5.41
N GLU A 71 -28.93 -12.10 5.59
CA GLU A 71 -27.71 -12.21 4.78
C GLU A 71 -28.13 -12.38 3.30
N SER A 72 -28.71 -11.33 2.73
CA SER A 72 -28.38 -10.99 1.35
C SER A 72 -26.87 -10.83 1.32
N PRO A 73 -26.15 -11.40 0.35
CA PRO A 73 -24.73 -11.08 0.21
C PRO A 73 -24.64 -9.56 0.02
N VAL A 74 -24.07 -8.86 1.00
CA VAL A 74 -23.67 -7.47 0.82
C VAL A 74 -22.75 -7.47 -0.40
N PRO A 75 -23.07 -6.75 -1.48
CA PRO A 75 -22.16 -6.66 -2.60
C PRO A 75 -20.87 -6.04 -2.06
N VAL A 76 -19.77 -6.79 -2.06
CA VAL A 76 -18.43 -6.22 -1.87
C VAL A 76 -17.98 -5.57 -3.18
N GLU A 77 -18.91 -4.83 -3.79
CA GLU A 77 -18.60 -3.65 -4.58
C GLU A 77 -17.99 -2.67 -3.58
N GLY A 78 -16.67 -2.66 -3.52
CA GLY A 78 -15.92 -1.74 -2.67
C GLY A 78 -16.22 -0.32 -3.11
N ASN A 79 -17.21 0.30 -2.44
CA ASN A 79 -17.65 1.65 -2.70
C ASN A 79 -16.66 2.66 -2.09
N LEU A 80 -15.39 2.52 -2.49
CA LEU A 80 -14.48 3.65 -2.55
C LEU A 80 -15.17 4.69 -3.44
N ALA A 81 -15.61 5.78 -2.83
CA ALA A 81 -16.22 6.89 -3.54
C ALA A 81 -15.32 7.32 -4.71
N PRO A 82 -15.89 7.75 -5.85
CA PRO A 82 -15.08 8.28 -6.94
C PRO A 82 -14.29 9.48 -6.40
N HIS A 83 -12.95 9.39 -6.44
CA HIS A 83 -12.03 10.35 -5.82
C HIS A 83 -12.49 11.79 -6.06
N THR A 84 -12.67 12.54 -4.97
CA THR A 84 -13.12 13.93 -4.98
C THR A 84 -12.25 14.75 -5.94
N GLY A 85 -12.92 15.44 -6.86
CA GLY A 85 -12.48 15.49 -8.27
C GLY A 85 -11.40 16.51 -8.61
N ALA A 86 -10.48 16.80 -7.69
CA ALA A 86 -9.29 17.61 -7.91
C ALA A 86 -8.07 16.78 -8.37
N ALA A 87 -7.77 15.68 -7.68
CA ALA A 87 -6.56 14.88 -7.87
C ALA A 87 -6.62 13.85 -9.02
N TRP A 88 -5.46 13.29 -9.39
CA TRP A 88 -5.36 12.09 -10.22
C TRP A 88 -5.42 10.82 -9.34
N PRO A 89 -5.79 9.65 -9.87
CA PRO A 89 -5.78 8.41 -9.11
C PRO A 89 -4.37 8.07 -8.62
N GLU A 90 -4.25 7.78 -7.34
CA GLU A 90 -3.03 7.28 -6.72
C GLU A 90 -2.76 5.84 -7.13
N TRP A 91 -1.50 5.40 -7.01
CA TRP A 91 -1.12 4.02 -7.28
C TRP A 91 0.01 3.54 -6.36
N PRO A 92 -0.10 2.36 -5.73
CA PRO A 92 -1.20 1.39 -5.84
C PRO A 92 -2.48 1.75 -5.08
N GLU A 93 -3.63 1.30 -5.59
CA GLU A 93 -4.92 1.38 -4.88
C GLU A 93 -4.89 0.46 -3.65
N THR A 94 -4.81 1.04 -2.45
CA THR A 94 -4.89 0.31 -1.17
C THR A 94 -5.95 0.90 -0.25
N ASP A 95 -6.48 0.08 0.65
CA ASP A 95 -7.46 0.46 1.68
C ASP A 95 -7.40 -0.50 2.88
N GLU A 96 -8.39 -0.43 3.78
CA GLU A 96 -8.53 -1.30 4.96
C GLU A 96 -8.50 -2.81 4.63
N ARG A 97 -8.87 -3.23 3.41
CA ARG A 97 -8.78 -4.62 2.96
C ARG A 97 -7.32 -5.01 2.72
N SER A 98 -6.52 -4.13 2.13
CA SER A 98 -5.07 -4.33 1.97
C SER A 98 -4.38 -4.43 3.33
N VAL A 99 -4.80 -3.61 4.30
CA VAL A 99 -4.33 -3.67 5.69
C VAL A 99 -4.75 -4.99 6.36
N ARG A 100 -6.01 -5.40 6.24
CA ARG A 100 -6.49 -6.71 6.75
C ARG A 100 -5.79 -7.90 6.07
N ALA A 101 -5.34 -7.77 4.82
CA ALA A 101 -4.49 -8.76 4.17
C ALA A 101 -3.08 -8.81 4.79
N LEU A 102 -2.43 -7.67 5.01
CA LEU A 102 -1.11 -7.59 5.66
C LEU A 102 -1.13 -8.07 7.12
N ALA A 103 -2.24 -7.89 7.84
CA ALA A 103 -2.41 -8.39 9.20
C ALA A 103 -2.39 -9.94 9.28
N ARG A 104 -2.77 -10.65 8.22
CA ARG A 104 -2.87 -12.13 8.24
C ARG A 104 -1.51 -12.83 8.46
N PRO A 105 -0.42 -12.50 7.72
CA PRO A 105 0.92 -13.01 8.01
C PRO A 105 1.45 -12.70 9.42
N LEU A 106 1.08 -11.56 9.98
CA LEU A 106 1.43 -11.20 11.37
C LEU A 106 0.71 -12.12 12.36
N LEU A 107 -0.62 -12.30 12.20
CA LEU A 107 -1.46 -13.14 13.06
C LEU A 107 -1.18 -14.64 12.92
N SER A 108 -0.70 -15.09 11.75
CA SER A 108 -0.34 -16.50 11.52
C SER A 108 1.00 -16.91 12.13
N GLY A 109 1.80 -15.94 12.59
CA GLY A 109 3.19 -16.12 13.01
C GLY A 109 4.15 -16.42 11.85
N ARG A 110 3.72 -16.33 10.59
CA ARG A 110 4.50 -16.75 9.42
C ARG A 110 4.68 -15.59 8.43
N LEU A 111 5.91 -15.06 8.39
CA LEU A 111 6.29 -13.94 7.53
C LEU A 111 7.03 -14.35 6.25
N ALA A 112 7.46 -15.62 6.14
CA ALA A 112 8.15 -16.15 4.97
C ALA A 112 7.81 -17.63 4.73
N VAL A 113 7.95 -18.08 3.48
CA VAL A 113 7.78 -19.50 3.11
C VAL A 113 8.80 -20.40 3.84
N SER A 114 9.98 -19.86 4.16
CA SER A 114 11.07 -20.53 4.89
C SER A 114 10.98 -20.47 6.41
N GLY A 115 9.93 -19.84 6.97
CA GLY A 115 9.61 -19.89 8.40
C GLY A 115 9.03 -21.23 8.83
N ALA A 116 8.72 -21.36 10.13
CA ALA A 116 8.02 -22.51 10.66
C ALA A 116 6.63 -22.69 10.00
N ARG A 117 6.17 -23.93 9.89
CA ARG A 117 4.81 -24.25 9.45
C ARG A 117 3.80 -23.63 10.41
N SER A 118 2.80 -22.95 9.86
CA SER A 118 1.63 -22.46 10.59
C SER A 118 0.42 -23.34 10.28
N VAL A 119 -0.59 -23.34 11.16
CA VAL A 119 -1.91 -23.92 10.84
C VAL A 119 -2.68 -23.08 9.82
N TRP A 120 -2.19 -21.86 9.54
CA TRP A 120 -2.67 -21.00 8.47
C TRP A 120 -1.95 -21.35 7.17
N SER A 121 -2.69 -21.50 6.07
CA SER A 121 -2.15 -21.74 4.73
C SER A 121 -1.23 -20.62 4.26
N SER A 122 -0.08 -20.97 3.67
CA SER A 122 0.91 -20.01 3.14
C SER A 122 0.28 -19.06 2.14
N ASP A 123 0.47 -17.77 2.34
CA ASP A 123 -0.01 -16.75 1.42
C ASP A 123 0.87 -16.70 0.16
N ASN A 124 2.16 -17.03 0.24
CA ASN A 124 3.03 -17.28 -0.92
C ASN A 124 2.49 -18.41 -1.80
N GLU A 125 2.11 -19.54 -1.22
CA GLU A 125 1.57 -20.69 -1.97
C GLU A 125 0.16 -20.44 -2.53
N ARG A 126 -0.67 -19.68 -1.82
CA ARG A 126 -1.99 -19.22 -2.31
C ARG A 126 -1.83 -18.29 -3.51
N ALA A 127 -0.96 -17.28 -3.40
CA ALA A 127 -0.74 -16.31 -4.47
C ALA A 127 -0.07 -16.94 -5.70
N ALA A 128 0.84 -17.90 -5.51
CA ALA A 128 1.42 -18.68 -6.60
C ALA A 128 0.35 -19.43 -7.40
N ARG A 129 -0.58 -20.11 -6.71
CA ARG A 129 -1.69 -20.83 -7.37
C ARG A 129 -2.65 -19.89 -8.11
N GLU A 130 -2.94 -18.72 -7.54
CA GLU A 130 -3.78 -17.70 -8.18
C GLU A 130 -3.13 -17.12 -9.45
N LEU A 131 -1.82 -16.85 -9.43
CA LEU A 131 -1.08 -16.42 -10.63
C LEU A 131 -1.06 -17.51 -11.71
N ALA A 132 -0.76 -18.75 -11.34
CA ALA A 132 -0.73 -19.88 -12.27
C ALA A 132 -2.08 -20.05 -12.99
N ALA A 133 -3.17 -20.10 -12.22
CA ALA A 133 -4.53 -20.22 -12.76
C ALA A 133 -4.92 -19.05 -13.67
N ARG A 134 -4.53 -17.81 -13.32
CA ARG A 134 -4.84 -16.62 -14.12
C ARG A 134 -3.98 -16.50 -15.38
N SER A 135 -2.70 -16.87 -15.35
CA SER A 135 -1.88 -16.97 -16.56
C SER A 135 -2.24 -18.18 -17.44
N GLY A 136 -3.02 -19.13 -16.94
CA GLY A 136 -3.35 -20.37 -17.66
C GLY A 136 -2.17 -21.36 -17.70
N ARG A 137 -1.30 -21.31 -16.70
CA ARG A 137 -0.08 -22.12 -16.57
C ARG A 137 -0.22 -23.13 -15.43
N ALA A 138 0.48 -24.26 -15.50
CA ALA A 138 0.45 -25.28 -14.47
C ALA A 138 1.19 -24.87 -13.17
N HIS A 139 2.26 -24.06 -13.29
CA HIS A 139 3.14 -23.72 -12.18
C HIS A 139 3.50 -22.23 -12.13
N ALA A 140 3.62 -21.70 -10.91
CA ALA A 140 4.20 -20.40 -10.62
C ALA A 140 5.15 -20.51 -9.41
N VAL A 141 6.29 -19.81 -9.46
CA VAL A 141 7.23 -19.67 -8.34
C VAL A 141 7.45 -18.18 -8.09
N LEU A 142 7.13 -17.71 -6.87
CA LEU A 142 7.21 -16.29 -6.51
C LEU A 142 8.63 -15.90 -6.08
N THR A 143 9.07 -14.74 -6.54
CA THR A 143 10.42 -14.19 -6.31
C THR A 143 10.35 -12.77 -5.72
N THR A 144 11.44 -12.30 -5.11
CA THR A 144 11.54 -10.95 -4.50
C THR A 144 11.38 -9.78 -5.47
N ASN A 145 11.58 -9.96 -6.77
CA ASN A 145 11.39 -8.93 -7.81
C ASN A 145 11.51 -9.55 -9.22
N GLY A 146 10.90 -8.93 -10.24
CA GLY A 146 11.02 -9.38 -11.64
C GLY A 146 12.45 -9.55 -12.15
N SER A 147 13.40 -8.71 -11.70
CA SER A 147 14.83 -8.84 -12.02
C SER A 147 15.44 -10.15 -11.48
N SER A 148 14.93 -10.67 -10.37
CA SER A 148 15.32 -11.97 -9.81
C SER A 148 14.57 -13.11 -10.48
N ALA A 149 13.32 -12.90 -10.92
CA ALA A 149 12.57 -13.83 -11.77
C ALA A 149 13.33 -14.15 -13.08
N ILE A 150 13.88 -13.13 -13.77
CA ILE A 150 14.72 -13.33 -14.96
C ILE A 150 15.99 -14.15 -14.63
N VAL A 151 16.69 -13.84 -13.52
CA VAL A 151 17.90 -14.58 -13.10
C VAL A 151 17.62 -16.07 -12.86
N VAL A 152 16.57 -16.41 -12.12
CA VAL A 152 16.26 -17.82 -11.83
C VAL A 152 15.64 -18.54 -13.03
N ALA A 153 14.92 -17.84 -13.92
CA ALA A 153 14.45 -18.40 -15.18
C ALA A 153 15.64 -18.78 -16.10
N LEU A 154 16.60 -17.87 -16.29
CA LEU A 154 17.83 -18.12 -17.05
C LEU A 154 18.61 -19.33 -16.49
N HIS A 155 18.82 -19.39 -15.17
CA HIS A 155 19.50 -20.54 -14.55
C HIS A 155 18.69 -21.85 -14.60
N ALA A 156 17.35 -21.82 -14.54
CA ALA A 156 16.53 -23.04 -14.67
C ALA A 156 16.59 -23.63 -16.10
N LEU A 157 16.75 -22.75 -17.10
CA LEU A 157 17.02 -23.08 -18.51
C LEU A 157 18.49 -23.45 -18.78
N GLY A 158 19.37 -23.34 -17.78
CA GLY A 158 20.79 -23.71 -17.87
C GLY A 158 21.74 -22.63 -18.40
N ILE A 159 21.25 -21.40 -18.60
CA ILE A 159 22.03 -20.28 -19.14
C ILE A 159 23.04 -19.75 -18.12
N GLY A 160 24.27 -19.46 -18.58
CA GLY A 160 25.36 -19.01 -17.73
C GLY A 160 26.61 -18.47 -18.45
N PRO A 161 27.81 -18.65 -17.89
CA PRO A 161 29.05 -18.10 -18.44
C PRO A 161 29.39 -18.63 -19.84
N GLY A 162 29.42 -17.71 -20.82
CA GLY A 162 29.71 -18.00 -22.23
C GLY A 162 28.50 -17.87 -23.15
N ASP A 163 27.28 -17.88 -22.59
CA ASP A 163 26.04 -17.76 -23.34
C ASP A 163 25.73 -16.33 -23.80
N THR A 164 24.87 -16.22 -24.82
CA THR A 164 24.24 -14.97 -25.24
C THR A 164 22.73 -15.01 -25.01
N VAL A 165 22.17 -13.91 -24.51
CA VAL A 165 20.71 -13.75 -24.37
C VAL A 165 20.26 -12.60 -25.25
N ALA A 166 19.40 -12.90 -26.23
CA ALA A 166 18.79 -11.89 -27.09
C ALA A 166 17.69 -11.13 -26.35
N MET A 167 17.70 -9.81 -26.40
CA MET A 167 16.68 -8.96 -25.79
C MET A 167 16.49 -7.65 -26.59
N PRO A 168 15.31 -7.01 -26.53
CA PRO A 168 15.12 -5.74 -27.21
C PRO A 168 15.98 -4.64 -26.59
N ALA A 169 16.46 -3.71 -27.41
CA ALA A 169 17.18 -2.55 -26.93
C ALA A 169 16.27 -1.56 -26.18
N THR A 170 15.01 -1.40 -26.56
CA THR A 170 14.04 -0.57 -25.83
C THR A 170 13.42 -1.37 -24.69
N THR A 171 13.99 -1.31 -23.48
CA THR A 171 13.38 -1.92 -22.28
C THR A 171 13.96 -1.35 -20.99
N TRP A 172 13.45 -1.79 -19.84
CA TRP A 172 14.02 -1.46 -18.55
C TRP A 172 15.40 -2.13 -18.35
N VAL A 173 16.38 -1.36 -17.86
CA VAL A 173 17.79 -1.76 -17.76
C VAL A 173 18.03 -3.05 -16.96
N SER A 174 17.16 -3.41 -16.02
CA SER A 174 17.38 -4.60 -15.19
C SER A 174 17.30 -5.93 -15.95
N CYS A 175 16.71 -5.95 -17.14
CA CYS A 175 16.73 -7.11 -18.03
C CYS A 175 18.17 -7.49 -18.40
N ALA A 176 18.97 -6.50 -18.83
CA ALA A 176 20.38 -6.73 -19.15
C ALA A 176 21.24 -7.00 -17.90
N THR A 177 20.93 -6.38 -16.75
CA THR A 177 21.66 -6.68 -15.50
C THR A 177 21.36 -8.09 -14.98
N ALA A 178 20.16 -8.64 -15.23
CA ALA A 178 19.84 -10.03 -14.94
C ALA A 178 20.66 -11.01 -15.82
N VAL A 179 20.78 -10.74 -17.12
CA VAL A 179 21.64 -11.51 -18.03
C VAL A 179 23.11 -11.48 -17.57
N PHE A 180 23.63 -10.30 -17.21
CA PHE A 180 24.99 -10.20 -16.65
C PHE A 180 25.15 -10.91 -15.30
N ARG A 181 24.11 -10.94 -14.44
CA ARG A 181 24.13 -11.63 -13.14
C ARG A 181 24.27 -13.14 -13.25
N VAL A 182 23.76 -13.77 -14.31
CA VAL A 182 23.99 -15.20 -14.57
C VAL A 182 25.35 -15.49 -15.24
N GLY A 183 26.10 -14.45 -15.62
CA GLY A 183 27.39 -14.56 -16.31
C GLY A 183 27.30 -14.60 -17.84
N ALA A 184 26.09 -14.49 -18.40
CA ALA A 184 25.85 -14.43 -19.84
C ALA A 184 26.03 -13.00 -20.39
N ARG A 185 26.12 -12.87 -21.71
CA ARG A 185 26.21 -11.57 -22.41
C ARG A 185 24.87 -11.20 -23.07
N PRO A 186 24.27 -10.04 -22.76
CA PRO A 186 23.10 -9.56 -23.49
C PRO A 186 23.51 -9.20 -24.92
N VAL A 187 22.70 -9.60 -25.90
CA VAL A 187 22.80 -9.16 -27.29
C VAL A 187 21.49 -8.48 -27.67
N TYR A 188 21.59 -7.32 -28.31
CA TYR A 188 20.45 -6.44 -28.52
C TYR A 188 19.94 -6.52 -29.95
N PHE A 189 18.62 -6.56 -30.12
CA PHE A 189 17.95 -6.24 -31.37
C PHE A 189 17.25 -4.88 -31.25
N ASP A 190 17.22 -4.13 -32.36
CA ASP A 190 16.60 -2.81 -32.43
C ASP A 190 15.06 -2.93 -32.39
N ALA A 191 14.38 -1.82 -32.11
CA ALA A 191 12.93 -1.72 -32.26
C ALA A 191 12.51 -1.81 -33.74
N ASP A 192 11.20 -1.92 -33.97
CA ASP A 192 10.59 -1.74 -35.29
C ASP A 192 9.98 -0.33 -35.44
N GLU A 193 9.53 -0.01 -36.64
CA GLU A 193 8.91 1.29 -36.94
C GLU A 193 7.57 1.44 -36.21
N ASP A 194 6.73 0.41 -36.17
CA ASP A 194 5.42 0.46 -35.50
C ASP A 194 5.45 -0.04 -34.04
N SER A 195 6.52 -0.74 -33.61
CA SER A 195 6.61 -1.35 -32.28
C SER A 195 7.95 -1.14 -31.58
N PRO A 196 7.98 -0.74 -30.29
CA PRO A 196 9.20 -0.69 -29.49
C PRO A 196 9.71 -2.08 -29.07
N CYS A 197 8.93 -3.16 -29.31
CA CYS A 197 9.28 -4.51 -28.86
C CYS A 197 10.36 -5.20 -29.73
N GLY A 198 10.50 -4.81 -31.00
CA GLY A 198 11.54 -5.30 -31.91
C GLY A 198 11.46 -6.78 -32.30
N ASP A 199 12.40 -7.23 -33.14
CA ASP A 199 12.47 -8.59 -33.69
C ASP A 199 13.86 -9.24 -33.54
N PRO A 200 13.99 -10.40 -32.86
CA PRO A 200 15.27 -11.12 -32.76
C PRO A 200 15.72 -11.78 -34.07
N ALA A 201 14.88 -11.88 -35.11
CA ALA A 201 15.29 -12.50 -36.39
C ALA A 201 16.38 -11.70 -37.13
N GLY A 202 16.59 -10.43 -36.79
CA GLY A 202 17.68 -9.60 -37.32
C GLY A 202 19.08 -9.91 -36.76
N LEU A 203 19.21 -10.85 -35.80
CA LEU A 203 20.50 -11.18 -35.19
C LEU A 203 21.38 -12.03 -36.10
N ALA A 204 22.67 -11.66 -36.21
CA ALA A 204 23.63 -12.31 -37.09
C ALA A 204 24.05 -13.75 -36.67
N ALA A 205 23.66 -14.20 -35.49
CA ALA A 205 23.92 -15.55 -34.98
C ALA A 205 22.85 -15.95 -33.94
N ALA A 206 22.59 -17.25 -33.82
CA ALA A 206 21.65 -17.78 -32.86
C ALA A 206 22.07 -17.48 -31.41
N PRO A 207 21.18 -16.94 -30.57
CA PRO A 207 21.44 -16.75 -29.15
C PRO A 207 21.20 -18.05 -28.36
N SER A 208 21.77 -18.17 -27.16
CA SER A 208 21.49 -19.28 -26.24
C SER A 208 20.08 -19.22 -25.64
N ALA A 209 19.50 -18.02 -25.53
CA ALA A 209 18.11 -17.80 -25.14
C ALA A 209 17.57 -16.48 -25.72
N VAL A 210 16.25 -16.34 -25.80
CA VAL A 210 15.56 -15.07 -26.11
C VAL A 210 14.78 -14.61 -24.87
N LEU A 211 14.97 -13.36 -24.45
CA LEU A 211 14.13 -12.65 -23.50
C LEU A 211 13.23 -11.69 -24.29
N GLY A 212 12.05 -12.18 -24.67
CA GLY A 212 11.02 -11.42 -25.36
C GLY A 212 10.20 -10.60 -24.37
N ILE A 213 10.00 -9.31 -24.63
CA ILE A 213 9.41 -8.38 -23.66
C ILE A 213 8.20 -7.68 -24.28
N HIS A 214 7.02 -7.95 -23.72
CA HIS A 214 5.80 -7.21 -24.04
C HIS A 214 5.90 -5.83 -23.37
N LEU A 215 6.04 -4.75 -24.15
CA LEU A 215 6.44 -3.45 -23.64
C LEU A 215 5.31 -2.41 -23.74
N TYR A 216 4.99 -1.77 -22.61
CA TYR A 216 3.94 -0.75 -22.47
C TYR A 216 2.53 -1.28 -22.79
N ALA A 217 2.11 -1.20 -24.05
CA ALA A 217 0.85 -1.70 -24.60
C ALA A 217 1.09 -2.48 -25.91
N GLN A 218 2.32 -2.96 -26.13
CA GLN A 218 2.74 -3.67 -27.34
C GLN A 218 3.22 -5.08 -27.00
N VAL A 219 2.95 -6.01 -27.90
CA VAL A 219 3.11 -7.46 -27.72
C VAL A 219 4.30 -7.95 -28.53
N PHE A 220 5.23 -8.63 -27.87
CA PHE A 220 6.38 -9.26 -28.51
C PHE A 220 5.95 -10.54 -29.25
N ASP A 221 6.32 -10.66 -30.53
CA ASP A 221 5.96 -11.82 -31.36
C ASP A 221 6.83 -13.05 -31.04
N VAL A 222 6.40 -13.79 -30.01
CA VAL A 222 6.97 -15.07 -29.60
C VAL A 222 6.91 -16.11 -30.74
N ALA A 223 5.94 -16.04 -31.66
CA ALA A 223 5.82 -17.00 -32.75
C ALA A 223 6.89 -16.76 -33.83
N ARG A 224 7.10 -15.50 -34.25
CA ARG A 224 8.20 -15.08 -35.13
C ARG A 224 9.57 -15.36 -34.50
N ALA A 225 9.76 -15.05 -33.22
CA ALA A 225 10.99 -15.38 -32.50
C ALA A 225 11.29 -16.90 -32.51
N ARG A 226 10.27 -17.74 -32.27
CA ARG A 226 10.40 -19.21 -32.29
C ARG A 226 10.60 -19.79 -33.69
N ALA A 227 10.10 -19.11 -34.73
CA ALA A 227 10.32 -19.47 -36.13
C ALA A 227 11.73 -19.08 -36.63
N ALA A 228 12.25 -17.93 -36.18
CA ALA A 228 13.59 -17.46 -36.49
C ALA A 228 14.68 -18.29 -35.79
N TRP A 229 14.44 -18.69 -34.53
CA TRP A 229 15.39 -19.45 -33.71
C TRP A 229 14.79 -20.77 -33.18
N PRO A 230 14.52 -21.77 -34.04
CA PRO A 230 13.92 -23.03 -33.63
C PRO A 230 14.77 -23.78 -32.59
N GLY A 231 14.17 -24.12 -31.45
CA GLY A 231 14.82 -24.85 -30.36
C GLY A 231 15.62 -23.96 -29.39
N VAL A 232 15.72 -22.65 -29.62
CA VAL A 232 16.24 -21.70 -28.63
C VAL A 232 15.13 -21.42 -27.60
N PRO A 233 15.39 -21.50 -26.28
CA PRO A 233 14.39 -21.24 -25.26
C PRO A 233 14.01 -19.75 -25.20
N ILE A 234 12.71 -19.49 -25.08
CA ILE A 234 12.14 -18.14 -24.98
C ILE A 234 11.61 -17.91 -23.57
N ILE A 235 12.17 -16.91 -22.89
CA ILE A 235 11.62 -16.27 -21.70
C ILE A 235 10.69 -15.15 -22.15
N GLU A 236 9.44 -15.21 -21.74
CA GLU A 236 8.40 -14.22 -22.06
C GLU A 236 8.14 -13.29 -20.86
N ASP A 237 8.56 -12.03 -20.96
CA ASP A 237 8.33 -11.01 -19.92
C ASP A 237 6.99 -10.28 -20.13
N VAL A 238 6.03 -10.53 -19.24
CA VAL A 238 4.73 -9.83 -19.16
C VAL A 238 4.68 -8.78 -18.05
N SER A 239 5.82 -8.27 -17.58
CA SER A 239 5.89 -7.26 -16.52
C SER A 239 5.10 -5.97 -16.83
N HIS A 240 4.80 -5.70 -18.10
CA HIS A 240 4.00 -4.57 -18.54
C HIS A 240 2.62 -4.97 -19.11
N SER A 241 2.27 -6.26 -19.14
CA SER A 241 1.06 -6.78 -19.80
C SER A 241 0.43 -8.00 -19.12
N GLN A 242 0.44 -8.01 -17.78
CA GLN A 242 -0.02 -9.13 -16.96
C GLN A 242 -1.46 -9.54 -17.33
N PHE A 243 -1.63 -10.82 -17.68
CA PHE A 243 -2.89 -11.46 -18.09
C PHE A 243 -3.57 -10.91 -19.38
N GLY A 244 -2.87 -10.11 -20.18
CA GLY A 244 -3.38 -9.66 -21.48
C GLY A 244 -3.48 -10.77 -22.53
N THR A 245 -3.85 -10.39 -23.75
CA THR A 245 -3.86 -11.29 -24.93
C THR A 245 -3.13 -10.68 -26.12
N ASP A 246 -2.65 -11.54 -27.02
CA ASP A 246 -2.14 -11.14 -28.32
C ASP A 246 -3.25 -10.94 -29.37
N ALA A 247 -2.87 -10.56 -30.59
CA ALA A 247 -3.77 -10.38 -31.73
C ALA A 247 -4.50 -11.67 -32.20
N HIS A 248 -4.20 -12.83 -31.61
CA HIS A 248 -4.87 -14.11 -31.85
C HIS A 248 -5.72 -14.56 -30.64
N GLY A 249 -5.86 -13.71 -29.61
CA GLY A 249 -6.59 -14.02 -28.38
C GLY A 249 -5.86 -15.01 -27.46
N ARG A 250 -4.59 -15.33 -27.74
CA ARG A 250 -3.77 -16.21 -26.88
C ARG A 250 -3.31 -15.41 -25.66
N ARG A 251 -3.34 -16.03 -24.47
CA ARG A 251 -3.00 -15.36 -23.21
C ARG A 251 -1.51 -15.11 -23.08
N LEU A 252 -1.14 -13.87 -22.77
CA LEU A 252 0.23 -13.48 -22.47
C LEU A 252 0.67 -14.07 -21.12
N GLY A 253 1.91 -14.54 -21.07
CA GLY A 253 2.43 -15.36 -19.98
C GLY A 253 2.18 -16.86 -20.19
N GLY A 254 1.67 -17.23 -21.37
CA GLY A 254 1.42 -18.59 -21.84
C GLY A 254 2.18 -18.98 -23.11
N LEU A 255 3.04 -18.10 -23.67
CA LEU A 255 3.61 -18.24 -25.01
C LEU A 255 5.10 -18.69 -25.01
N GLY A 256 5.86 -18.23 -24.02
CA GLY A 256 7.25 -18.65 -23.81
C GLY A 256 7.36 -20.10 -23.32
N ASP A 257 8.58 -20.63 -23.27
CA ASP A 257 8.88 -21.90 -22.58
C ASP A 257 8.88 -21.69 -21.05
N VAL A 258 9.26 -20.48 -20.66
CA VAL A 258 9.07 -19.89 -19.34
C VAL A 258 8.53 -18.47 -19.54
N SER A 259 7.66 -18.00 -18.66
CA SER A 259 7.24 -16.59 -18.64
C SER A 259 7.58 -15.97 -17.29
N ILE A 260 7.87 -14.67 -17.24
CA ILE A 260 8.15 -13.93 -16.01
C ILE A 260 7.29 -12.69 -15.89
N MET A 261 7.05 -12.24 -14.66
CA MET A 261 6.40 -10.97 -14.38
C MET A 261 7.03 -10.27 -13.19
N SER A 262 7.19 -8.96 -13.29
CA SER A 262 7.39 -8.06 -12.15
C SER A 262 6.05 -7.71 -11.50
N LEU A 263 6.09 -7.57 -10.18
CA LEU A 263 4.99 -7.17 -9.30
C LEU A 263 5.43 -5.98 -8.42
N GLN A 264 6.37 -5.19 -8.91
CA GLN A 264 6.88 -3.96 -8.30
C GLN A 264 5.80 -2.86 -8.26
N ALA A 265 5.94 -1.88 -7.37
CA ALA A 265 4.95 -0.83 -7.05
C ALA A 265 4.20 -0.21 -8.25
N THR A 266 4.87 0.10 -9.36
CA THR A 266 4.21 0.77 -10.50
C THR A 266 3.45 -0.16 -11.43
N LYS A 267 3.59 -1.49 -11.29
CA LYS A 267 2.98 -2.48 -12.19
C LYS A 267 1.48 -2.62 -11.94
N ILE A 268 0.76 -3.00 -13.00
CA ILE A 268 -0.72 -3.07 -13.02
C ILE A 268 -1.33 -4.10 -12.04
N ILE A 269 -0.50 -5.02 -11.56
CA ILE A 269 -0.71 -5.86 -10.40
C ILE A 269 0.60 -5.80 -9.61
N THR A 270 0.51 -5.57 -8.30
CA THR A 270 1.68 -5.29 -7.49
C THR A 270 1.60 -5.87 -6.08
N CYS A 271 2.75 -5.98 -5.43
CA CYS A 271 2.89 -6.24 -4.00
C CYS A 271 4.02 -5.40 -3.37
N ALA A 272 4.13 -4.15 -3.85
CA ALA A 272 5.21 -3.18 -3.62
C ALA A 272 6.57 -3.62 -4.20
N GLU A 273 7.08 -4.79 -3.82
CA GLU A 273 8.18 -5.48 -4.50
C GLU A 273 7.86 -6.97 -4.62
N GLY A 274 8.19 -7.53 -5.79
CA GLY A 274 7.92 -8.93 -6.08
C GLY A 274 8.01 -9.27 -7.56
N GLY A 275 7.93 -10.56 -7.86
CA GLY A 275 7.82 -11.09 -9.21
C GLY A 275 7.44 -12.56 -9.19
N ALA A 276 7.19 -13.14 -10.35
CA ALA A 276 6.93 -14.56 -10.49
C ALA A 276 7.57 -15.12 -11.76
N VAL A 277 7.88 -16.42 -11.72
CA VAL A 277 8.24 -17.24 -12.88
C VAL A 277 7.15 -18.29 -13.09
N LEU A 278 6.71 -18.44 -14.33
CA LEU A 278 5.59 -19.26 -14.77
C LEU A 278 6.05 -20.29 -15.80
N THR A 279 5.56 -21.51 -15.71
CA THR A 279 5.85 -22.58 -16.69
C THR A 279 4.82 -23.70 -16.57
N ASP A 280 4.77 -24.55 -17.59
CA ASP A 280 4.00 -25.81 -17.59
C ASP A 280 4.90 -27.04 -17.35
N ASP A 281 6.22 -26.86 -17.33
CA ASP A 281 7.19 -27.93 -17.11
C ASP A 281 7.45 -28.14 -15.60
N PRO A 282 7.12 -29.33 -15.04
CA PRO A 282 7.32 -29.63 -13.62
C PRO A 282 8.79 -29.79 -13.23
N GLU A 283 9.70 -30.09 -14.16
CA GLU A 283 11.15 -30.06 -13.91
C GLU A 283 11.65 -28.62 -13.79
N ILE A 284 11.23 -27.73 -14.68
CA ILE A 284 11.58 -26.31 -14.58
C ILE A 284 11.00 -25.72 -13.28
N ALA A 285 9.76 -26.03 -12.93
CA ALA A 285 9.18 -25.61 -11.65
C ALA A 285 9.99 -26.11 -10.43
N ALA A 286 10.46 -27.37 -10.45
CA ALA A 286 11.30 -27.91 -9.38
C ALA A 286 12.71 -27.28 -9.33
N ARG A 287 13.29 -26.95 -10.49
CA ARG A 287 14.54 -26.17 -10.59
C ARG A 287 14.36 -24.77 -10.02
N LEU A 288 13.23 -24.12 -10.30
CA LEU A 288 12.90 -22.77 -9.81
C LEU A 288 12.74 -22.73 -8.29
N ASP A 289 11.99 -23.65 -7.68
CA ASP A 289 11.91 -23.80 -6.21
C ASP A 289 13.34 -23.92 -5.62
N SER A 290 14.17 -24.80 -6.20
CA SER A 290 15.58 -25.01 -5.79
C SER A 290 16.46 -23.76 -5.93
N LEU A 291 16.22 -22.92 -6.94
CA LEU A 291 16.98 -21.67 -7.18
C LEU A 291 16.52 -20.52 -6.26
N VAL A 292 15.25 -20.53 -5.87
CA VAL A 292 14.58 -19.45 -5.12
C VAL A 292 14.64 -19.65 -3.60
N MET A 293 14.89 -20.87 -3.12
CA MET A 293 14.81 -21.24 -1.71
C MET A 293 16.11 -21.87 -1.17
N ASP A 294 17.29 -21.38 -1.57
CA ASP A 294 18.59 -21.88 -1.08
C ASP A 294 18.78 -23.40 -1.27
N SER A 295 18.57 -23.92 -2.48
CA SER A 295 18.62 -25.36 -2.80
C SER A 295 17.56 -26.23 -2.10
N ARG A 296 16.48 -25.63 -1.61
CA ARG A 296 15.31 -26.32 -1.03
C ARG A 296 14.12 -26.32 -1.97
N ARG A 297 13.13 -27.16 -1.70
CA ARG A 297 11.80 -27.17 -2.34
C ARG A 297 10.72 -27.35 -1.28
N ARG A 298 9.46 -27.10 -1.61
CA ARG A 298 8.35 -27.51 -0.73
C ARG A 298 8.32 -29.03 -0.55
N THR A 299 8.24 -29.51 0.69
CA THR A 299 8.04 -30.92 1.00
C THR A 299 6.67 -31.39 0.54
N ARG A 300 6.56 -32.68 0.20
CA ARG A 300 5.29 -33.35 -0.09
C ARG A 300 4.79 -34.21 1.07
N LEU A 301 5.51 -34.21 2.20
CA LEU A 301 5.17 -34.98 3.38
C LEU A 301 4.17 -34.23 4.27
N PRO A 302 3.15 -34.91 4.82
CA PRO A 302 2.18 -34.32 5.75
C PRO A 302 2.78 -34.14 7.16
N GLU A 303 2.05 -33.44 8.04
CA GLU A 303 2.33 -33.52 9.47
C GLU A 303 2.02 -34.94 10.02
N PRO A 304 2.83 -35.49 10.94
CA PRO A 304 4.03 -34.92 11.57
C PRO A 304 5.35 -35.39 10.89
N GLU A 305 5.30 -35.86 9.65
CA GLU A 305 6.45 -36.53 8.99
C GLU A 305 7.56 -35.55 8.58
N ALA A 306 7.25 -34.26 8.39
CA ALA A 306 8.22 -33.22 8.08
C ALA A 306 7.96 -31.90 8.83
N ALA A 307 8.70 -31.68 9.92
CA ALA A 307 8.59 -30.49 10.79
C ALA A 307 8.96 -29.14 10.12
N ASN A 308 9.47 -29.15 8.89
CA ASN A 308 9.77 -27.98 8.08
C ASN A 308 9.06 -28.11 6.73
N GLU A 309 8.45 -27.04 6.23
CA GLU A 309 7.81 -27.08 4.90
C GLU A 309 8.81 -27.14 3.75
N LEU A 310 10.08 -26.79 4.01
CA LEU A 310 11.14 -26.80 3.01
C LEU A 310 12.15 -27.92 3.29
N GLU A 311 12.33 -28.80 2.30
CA GLU A 311 13.30 -29.89 2.30
C GLU A 311 14.41 -29.63 1.26
N PRO A 312 15.64 -30.16 1.42
CA PRO A 312 16.67 -30.05 0.39
C PRO A 312 16.20 -30.67 -0.94
N ALA A 313 16.26 -29.89 -2.02
CA ALA A 313 15.77 -30.32 -3.33
C ALA A 313 16.74 -31.28 -4.06
N PHE A 314 18.04 -31.13 -3.78
CA PHE A 314 19.15 -31.82 -4.48
C PHE A 314 19.18 -31.61 -6.01
N LEU A 315 18.66 -30.48 -6.51
CA LEU A 315 18.61 -30.14 -7.94
C LEU A 315 19.67 -29.11 -8.35
N LEU A 316 19.55 -27.87 -7.90
CA LEU A 316 20.44 -26.76 -8.27
C LEU A 316 20.95 -26.00 -7.05
N HIS A 317 22.14 -25.39 -7.18
CA HIS A 317 22.62 -24.43 -6.18
C HIS A 317 21.81 -23.14 -6.31
N GLY A 318 21.12 -22.73 -5.25
CA GLY A 318 20.22 -21.57 -5.23
C GLY A 318 20.55 -20.59 -4.11
N ALA A 319 19.79 -19.50 -4.07
CA ALA A 319 19.87 -18.47 -3.05
C ALA A 319 18.46 -18.06 -2.60
N ASN A 320 18.34 -17.29 -1.52
CA ASN A 320 17.05 -16.80 -1.07
C ASN A 320 16.54 -15.68 -1.99
N HIS A 321 15.62 -16.05 -2.89
CA HIS A 321 14.82 -15.13 -3.68
C HIS A 321 13.33 -15.23 -3.31
N ALA A 322 12.95 -15.89 -2.23
CA ALA A 322 11.55 -16.17 -1.92
C ALA A 322 10.76 -14.90 -1.55
N LEU A 323 9.58 -14.71 -2.16
CA LEU A 323 8.68 -13.61 -1.81
C LEU A 323 8.14 -13.76 -0.36
N PRO A 324 8.19 -12.71 0.48
CA PRO A 324 7.59 -12.72 1.82
C PRO A 324 6.08 -12.99 1.82
N GLU A 325 5.57 -13.52 2.93
CA GLU A 325 4.13 -13.80 3.09
C GLU A 325 3.31 -12.49 3.12
N THR A 326 3.87 -11.38 3.61
CA THR A 326 3.26 -10.04 3.59
C THR A 326 3.03 -9.54 2.16
N SER A 327 4.07 -9.55 1.33
CA SER A 327 3.95 -9.23 -0.10
C SER A 327 2.98 -10.18 -0.81
N ALA A 328 3.01 -11.47 -0.49
CA ALA A 328 2.07 -12.43 -1.09
C ALA A 328 0.61 -12.22 -0.65
N ALA A 329 0.36 -11.78 0.59
CA ALA A 329 -0.96 -11.41 1.06
C ALA A 329 -1.49 -10.13 0.37
N LEU A 330 -0.63 -9.12 0.19
CA LEU A 330 -0.95 -7.92 -0.60
C LEU A 330 -1.20 -8.26 -2.08
N LEU A 331 -0.44 -9.18 -2.65
CA LEU A 331 -0.66 -9.68 -4.02
C LEU A 331 -2.06 -10.30 -4.19
N LEU A 332 -2.55 -11.04 -3.19
CA LEU A 332 -3.91 -11.60 -3.21
C LEU A 332 -5.02 -10.54 -3.13
N ASP A 333 -4.79 -9.42 -2.43
CA ASP A 333 -5.69 -8.26 -2.45
C ASP A 333 -5.72 -7.60 -3.84
N GLN A 334 -4.54 -7.28 -4.38
CA GLN A 334 -4.42 -6.59 -5.68
C GLN A 334 -4.93 -7.45 -6.85
N LEU A 335 -4.69 -8.77 -6.83
CA LEU A 335 -5.28 -9.71 -7.78
C LEU A 335 -6.82 -9.70 -7.74
N ALA A 336 -7.44 -9.46 -6.58
CA ALA A 336 -8.89 -9.35 -6.48
C ALA A 336 -9.44 -8.01 -7.00
N ARG A 337 -8.67 -6.92 -6.94
CA ARG A 337 -9.04 -5.61 -7.52
C ARG A 337 -8.90 -5.58 -9.05
N PHE A 338 -7.90 -6.29 -9.57
CA PHE A 338 -7.50 -6.25 -10.98
C PHE A 338 -8.64 -6.32 -12.01
N PRO A 339 -9.68 -7.19 -11.91
CA PRO A 339 -10.72 -7.26 -12.93
C PRO A 339 -11.52 -5.96 -13.11
N ARG A 340 -11.84 -5.27 -12.00
CA ARG A 340 -12.49 -3.94 -12.03
C ARG A 340 -11.55 -2.90 -12.63
N GLN A 341 -10.31 -2.85 -12.13
CA GLN A 341 -9.30 -1.89 -12.58
C GLN A 341 -8.95 -2.07 -14.07
N ALA A 342 -8.94 -3.31 -14.57
CA ALA A 342 -8.73 -3.63 -15.98
C ALA A 342 -9.90 -3.15 -16.85
N ALA A 343 -11.15 -3.49 -16.49
CA ALA A 343 -12.33 -3.01 -17.22
C ALA A 343 -12.41 -1.47 -17.28
N VAL A 344 -12.13 -0.78 -16.16
CA VAL A 344 -12.09 0.68 -16.12
C VAL A 344 -11.01 1.23 -17.05
N ARG A 345 -9.77 0.72 -16.97
CA ARG A 345 -8.66 1.19 -17.81
C ARG A 345 -8.89 0.92 -19.30
N ALA A 346 -9.51 -0.20 -19.67
CA ALA A 346 -9.85 -0.53 -21.05
C ALA A 346 -10.77 0.54 -21.68
N GLU A 347 -11.88 0.86 -21.01
CA GLU A 347 -12.85 1.86 -21.47
C GLU A 347 -12.21 3.25 -21.62
N ARG A 348 -11.41 3.68 -20.63
CA ARG A 348 -10.79 5.02 -20.61
C ARG A 348 -9.64 5.12 -21.62
N ALA A 349 -8.91 4.04 -21.86
CA ALA A 349 -7.87 3.98 -22.87
C ALA A 349 -8.42 3.89 -24.29
N ALA A 350 -9.58 3.24 -24.51
CA ALA A 350 -10.28 3.26 -25.78
C ALA A 350 -10.80 4.66 -26.14
N LEU A 351 -11.42 5.36 -25.18
CA LEU A 351 -11.81 6.77 -25.31
C LEU A 351 -10.61 7.64 -25.66
N PHE A 352 -9.54 7.56 -24.86
CA PHE A 352 -8.31 8.31 -25.08
C PHE A 352 -7.68 8.04 -26.44
N ARG A 353 -7.59 6.77 -26.87
CA ARG A 353 -7.06 6.40 -28.20
C ARG A 353 -7.84 7.11 -29.31
N SER A 354 -9.18 7.10 -29.26
CA SER A 354 -10.00 7.80 -30.25
C SER A 354 -9.66 9.30 -30.30
N LEU A 355 -9.68 9.96 -29.14
CA LEU A 355 -9.40 11.39 -29.01
C LEU A 355 -7.98 11.77 -29.46
N MET A 356 -6.99 10.88 -29.31
CA MET A 356 -5.62 11.13 -29.75
C MET A 356 -5.43 10.89 -31.26
N THR A 357 -6.03 9.83 -31.81
CA THR A 357 -6.03 9.56 -33.26
C THR A 357 -6.71 10.68 -34.04
N ASP A 358 -7.85 11.19 -33.56
CA ASP A 358 -8.56 12.35 -34.15
C ASP A 358 -7.70 13.63 -34.17
N GLN A 359 -6.71 13.71 -33.28
CA GLN A 359 -5.75 14.82 -33.19
C GLN A 359 -4.44 14.57 -33.95
N GLY A 360 -4.34 13.45 -34.69
CA GLY A 360 -3.17 13.09 -35.49
C GLY A 360 -1.98 12.55 -34.69
N TRP A 361 -2.21 12.05 -33.48
CA TRP A 361 -1.19 11.33 -32.70
C TRP A 361 -1.23 9.83 -33.01
N GLU A 362 -0.05 9.23 -33.19
CA GLU A 362 0.11 7.77 -33.27
C GLU A 362 0.13 7.18 -31.85
N VAL A 363 -0.73 6.19 -31.59
CA VAL A 363 -0.87 5.51 -30.30
C VAL A 363 -0.48 4.04 -30.46
N ALA A 364 0.71 3.67 -29.98
CA ALA A 364 1.25 2.33 -30.12
C ALA A 364 0.65 1.39 -29.06
N ALA A 365 -0.45 0.73 -29.42
CA ALA A 365 -1.19 -0.17 -28.54
C ALA A 365 -1.87 -1.31 -29.32
N ASP A 366 -1.58 -2.56 -28.96
CA ASP A 366 -2.22 -3.74 -29.54
C ASP A 366 -3.60 -3.98 -28.92
N GLU A 367 -4.57 -4.38 -29.75
CA GLU A 367 -5.98 -4.44 -29.35
C GLU A 367 -6.22 -5.42 -28.18
N GLY A 368 -5.53 -6.55 -28.14
CA GLY A 368 -5.70 -7.56 -27.09
C GLY A 368 -5.33 -7.05 -25.70
N VAL A 369 -4.21 -6.31 -25.58
CA VAL A 369 -3.81 -5.72 -24.29
C VAL A 369 -4.62 -4.46 -23.95
N LEU A 370 -4.97 -3.64 -24.95
CA LEU A 370 -5.73 -2.42 -24.77
C LEU A 370 -7.19 -2.69 -24.34
N SER A 371 -7.91 -3.52 -25.09
CA SER A 371 -9.30 -3.90 -24.79
C SER A 371 -9.42 -4.74 -23.51
N GLY A 372 -8.36 -5.46 -23.13
CA GLY A 372 -8.26 -6.11 -21.83
C GLY A 372 -7.92 -5.17 -20.67
N GLY A 373 -7.51 -3.92 -20.90
CA GLY A 373 -7.02 -3.03 -19.85
C GLY A 373 -5.72 -3.51 -19.19
N THR A 374 -4.91 -4.25 -19.95
CA THR A 374 -3.77 -5.05 -19.48
C THR A 374 -2.45 -4.49 -20.03
N PHE A 375 -2.24 -3.19 -19.85
CA PHE A 375 -1.06 -2.46 -20.30
C PHE A 375 -0.50 -1.57 -19.18
N TYR A 376 0.82 -1.42 -19.10
CA TYR A 376 1.53 -0.58 -18.11
C TYR A 376 1.45 0.92 -18.42
N GLY A 377 1.30 1.25 -19.69
CA GLY A 377 1.06 2.61 -20.18
C GLY A 377 0.87 2.57 -21.69
N LEU A 378 0.34 3.65 -22.26
CA LEU A 378 0.27 3.80 -23.72
C LEU A 378 1.49 4.60 -24.19
N ALA A 379 2.22 4.11 -25.18
CA ALA A 379 3.26 4.90 -25.85
C ALA A 379 2.63 5.70 -26.99
N LEU A 380 2.97 6.98 -27.10
CA LEU A 380 2.50 7.85 -28.18
C LEU A 380 3.68 8.59 -28.83
N ARG A 381 3.64 8.75 -30.15
CA ARG A 381 4.62 9.57 -30.88
C ARG A 381 4.16 11.00 -30.99
N VAL A 382 5.07 11.93 -30.69
CA VAL A 382 4.81 13.37 -30.73
C VAL A 382 4.82 13.85 -32.20
N PRO A 383 3.67 14.27 -32.77
CA PRO A 383 3.53 14.45 -34.23
C PRO A 383 4.30 15.66 -34.78
N ASP A 384 4.57 16.67 -33.94
CA ASP A 384 5.22 17.93 -34.35
C ASP A 384 6.73 17.94 -34.07
N GLY A 385 7.34 16.78 -33.79
CA GLY A 385 8.80 16.62 -33.56
C GLY A 385 9.36 17.32 -32.31
N ARG A 386 8.53 18.00 -31.52
CA ARG A 386 8.95 18.69 -30.29
C ARG A 386 9.45 17.71 -29.22
N PRO A 387 10.46 18.07 -28.40
CA PRO A 387 11.06 17.13 -27.45
C PRO A 387 10.04 16.61 -26.42
N PRO A 388 10.00 15.29 -26.10
CA PRO A 388 9.13 14.74 -25.06
C PRO A 388 9.22 15.47 -23.71
N GLY A 389 10.41 15.95 -23.33
CA GLY A 389 10.61 16.75 -22.11
C GLY A 389 9.96 18.15 -22.10
N GLU A 390 9.42 18.61 -23.23
CA GLU A 390 8.54 19.78 -23.31
C GLU A 390 7.09 19.36 -23.07
N VAL A 391 6.62 18.34 -23.79
CA VAL A 391 5.27 17.75 -23.66
C VAL A 391 4.96 17.40 -22.20
N LEU A 392 5.88 16.70 -21.53
CA LEU A 392 5.75 16.30 -20.13
C LEU A 392 5.52 17.50 -19.20
N ARG A 393 6.28 18.59 -19.38
CA ARG A 393 6.14 19.80 -18.55
C ARG A 393 4.86 20.56 -18.86
N GLU A 394 4.46 20.63 -20.13
CA GLU A 394 3.24 21.31 -20.53
C GLU A 394 1.99 20.59 -20.00
N VAL A 395 1.91 19.26 -20.16
CA VAL A 395 0.80 18.44 -19.65
C VAL A 395 0.73 18.53 -18.13
N HIS A 396 1.86 18.43 -17.43
CA HIS A 396 1.88 18.57 -15.97
C HIS A 396 1.41 19.96 -15.52
N ALA A 397 1.91 21.04 -16.13
CA ALA A 397 1.47 22.40 -15.81
C ALA A 397 -0.01 22.68 -16.14
N ARG A 398 -0.59 21.98 -17.14
CA ARG A 398 -1.99 22.15 -17.56
C ARG A 398 -2.98 21.23 -16.82
N THR A 399 -2.54 20.15 -16.18
CA THR A 399 -3.44 19.09 -15.66
C THR A 399 -3.01 18.44 -14.34
N GLY A 400 -1.80 18.69 -13.85
CA GLY A 400 -1.18 17.95 -12.75
C GLY A 400 -0.72 16.52 -13.12
N ALA A 401 -1.00 16.02 -14.33
CA ALA A 401 -0.61 14.66 -14.73
C ALA A 401 0.91 14.55 -14.93
N THR A 402 1.51 13.49 -14.38
CA THR A 402 2.89 13.13 -14.68
C THR A 402 2.90 12.07 -15.78
N LEU A 403 3.53 12.39 -16.91
CA LEU A 403 3.76 11.45 -18.01
C LEU A 403 5.21 10.95 -17.99
N ASP A 404 5.41 9.74 -18.51
CA ASP A 404 6.73 9.12 -18.67
C ASP A 404 7.30 9.39 -20.08
N ARG A 405 8.58 9.04 -20.28
CA ARG A 405 9.15 8.85 -21.63
C ARG A 405 9.21 7.37 -21.97
N VAL A 406 9.27 7.06 -23.27
CA VAL A 406 9.75 5.76 -23.70
C VAL A 406 11.20 5.56 -23.21
N TYR A 407 11.57 4.34 -22.78
CA TYR A 407 12.91 4.08 -22.25
C TYR A 407 14.01 4.41 -23.27
N PRO A 408 15.16 4.98 -22.83
CA PRO A 408 16.34 5.05 -23.69
C PRO A 408 16.82 3.64 -24.04
N PRO A 409 17.48 3.44 -25.19
CA PRO A 409 18.00 2.13 -25.56
C PRO A 409 18.97 1.65 -24.48
N VAL A 410 18.80 0.43 -23.97
CA VAL A 410 19.58 -0.12 -22.86
C VAL A 410 21.10 0.06 -23.05
N PRO A 411 21.75 -0.30 -24.17
CA PRO A 411 23.19 -0.10 -24.32
C PRO A 411 23.66 1.36 -24.31
N GLU A 412 22.78 2.31 -24.60
CA GLU A 412 23.06 3.75 -24.68
C GLU A 412 22.62 4.52 -23.40
N GLY A 413 21.69 3.93 -22.63
CA GLY A 413 21.00 4.58 -21.52
C GLY A 413 21.90 4.95 -20.32
N PRO A 414 21.48 5.92 -19.49
CA PRO A 414 22.31 6.45 -18.40
C PRO A 414 22.61 5.42 -17.30
N LEU A 415 21.71 4.47 -17.06
CA LEU A 415 21.82 3.45 -16.02
C LEU A 415 22.69 2.24 -16.44
N TYR A 416 22.94 2.06 -17.74
CA TYR A 416 23.68 0.91 -18.25
C TYR A 416 25.18 1.13 -18.15
N ARG A 417 25.79 0.66 -17.06
CA ARG A 417 27.21 0.90 -16.76
C ARG A 417 27.96 -0.40 -16.41
N PRO A 418 27.92 -1.47 -17.24
CA PRO A 418 28.59 -2.74 -16.92
C PRO A 418 30.11 -2.59 -16.65
N GLY A 419 30.75 -1.57 -17.23
CA GLY A 419 32.15 -1.22 -16.96
C GLY A 419 32.50 -0.94 -15.49
N THR A 420 31.54 -0.58 -14.63
CA THR A 420 31.81 -0.31 -13.20
C THR A 420 31.93 -1.57 -12.35
N VAL A 421 31.50 -2.73 -12.85
CA VAL A 421 31.57 -4.01 -12.14
C VAL A 421 32.48 -4.96 -12.91
N LYS A 422 33.62 -5.32 -12.32
CA LYS A 422 34.71 -6.09 -12.96
C LYS A 422 34.25 -7.32 -13.76
N GLN A 423 33.26 -8.06 -13.27
CA GLN A 423 32.74 -9.25 -13.94
C GLN A 423 31.85 -8.92 -15.15
N PHE A 424 31.06 -7.83 -15.09
CA PHE A 424 30.20 -7.39 -16.18
C PHE A 424 31.02 -6.66 -17.27
N ALA A 425 32.04 -5.89 -16.87
CA ALA A 425 33.03 -5.30 -17.76
C ALA A 425 33.76 -6.35 -18.62
N ALA A 426 33.96 -7.57 -18.11
CA ALA A 426 34.56 -8.66 -18.85
C ALA A 426 33.62 -9.31 -19.89
N LEU A 427 32.29 -9.13 -19.75
CA LEU A 427 31.24 -9.63 -20.65
C LEU A 427 30.81 -8.57 -21.67
N ALA A 428 30.83 -7.29 -21.29
CA ALA A 428 30.48 -6.13 -22.11
C ALA A 428 31.69 -5.55 -22.89
N ARG A 429 32.60 -6.41 -23.37
CA ARG A 429 33.83 -5.99 -24.07
C ARG A 429 33.55 -5.46 -25.48
N ASP A 430 32.62 -6.10 -26.16
CA ASP A 430 32.22 -5.74 -27.52
C ASP A 430 31.12 -4.67 -27.42
N PRO A 431 31.22 -3.54 -28.15
CA PRO A 431 30.15 -2.56 -28.18
C PRO A 431 28.89 -3.17 -28.82
N ALA A 432 27.72 -2.78 -28.32
CA ALA A 432 26.46 -3.14 -28.96
C ALA A 432 26.38 -2.52 -30.37
N PRO A 433 25.73 -3.18 -31.34
CA PRO A 433 25.36 -2.54 -32.60
C PRO A 433 24.50 -1.28 -32.36
N PRO A 434 24.54 -0.28 -33.25
CA PRO A 434 23.65 0.88 -33.17
C PRO A 434 22.18 0.46 -33.23
N VAL A 435 21.34 1.11 -32.43
CA VAL A 435 19.89 0.82 -32.31
C VAL A 435 19.05 2.08 -32.59
N PRO A 436 19.12 2.60 -33.84
CA PRO A 436 18.56 3.91 -34.19
C PRO A 436 17.04 3.99 -34.07
N ARG A 437 16.29 2.89 -34.24
CA ARG A 437 14.83 2.91 -34.07
C ARG A 437 14.45 2.98 -32.59
N SER A 438 15.14 2.25 -31.71
CA SER A 438 15.03 2.42 -30.26
C SER A 438 15.37 3.86 -29.84
N GLY A 439 16.41 4.45 -30.45
CA GLY A 439 16.76 5.86 -30.24
C GLY A 439 15.65 6.83 -30.68
N ALA A 440 15.04 6.59 -31.84
CA ALA A 440 13.88 7.34 -32.32
C ALA A 440 12.69 7.24 -31.34
N TRP A 441 12.32 6.02 -30.92
CA TRP A 441 11.28 5.79 -29.91
C TRP A 441 11.52 6.57 -28.61
N HIS A 442 12.74 6.61 -28.08
CA HIS A 442 13.08 7.41 -26.89
C HIS A 442 12.96 8.93 -27.12
N THR A 443 13.34 9.40 -28.31
CA THR A 443 13.47 10.84 -28.62
C THR A 443 12.19 11.47 -29.14
N THR A 444 11.23 10.69 -29.65
CA THR A 444 9.92 11.16 -30.13
C THR A 444 8.73 10.64 -29.30
N GLY A 445 8.96 9.69 -28.39
CA GLY A 445 7.92 9.01 -27.62
C GLY A 445 7.66 9.55 -26.22
N VAL A 446 6.39 9.78 -25.90
CA VAL A 446 5.88 9.93 -24.52
C VAL A 446 5.12 8.68 -24.10
N VAL A 447 4.99 8.44 -22.80
CA VAL A 447 4.19 7.33 -22.25
C VAL A 447 3.18 7.87 -21.26
N VAL A 448 1.92 7.44 -21.39
CA VAL A 448 0.83 7.74 -20.45
C VAL A 448 0.68 6.56 -19.48
N PRO A 449 1.03 6.71 -18.19
CA PRO A 449 0.97 5.61 -17.22
C PRO A 449 -0.45 5.07 -16.99
N HIS A 450 -0.57 3.75 -16.75
CA HIS A 450 -1.86 3.05 -16.70
C HIS A 450 -2.84 3.61 -15.65
N GLN A 451 -2.36 4.11 -14.51
CA GLN A 451 -3.20 4.60 -13.42
C GLN A 451 -3.97 5.88 -13.79
N LEU A 452 -3.50 6.64 -14.79
CA LEU A 452 -4.24 7.81 -15.29
C LEU A 452 -5.56 7.40 -15.99
N PHE A 453 -5.66 6.16 -16.47
CA PHE A 453 -6.90 5.58 -17.04
C PHE A 453 -7.82 4.95 -15.97
N LEU A 454 -7.50 5.08 -14.68
CA LEU A 454 -8.45 4.82 -13.58
C LEU A 454 -9.29 6.07 -13.22
N ALA A 455 -9.03 7.21 -13.88
CA ALA A 455 -9.73 8.46 -13.65
C ALA A 455 -11.14 8.49 -14.27
N ALA A 456 -11.96 9.44 -13.81
CA ALA A 456 -13.23 9.77 -14.44
C ALA A 456 -13.01 10.25 -15.91
N PRO A 457 -13.95 9.95 -16.85
CA PRO A 457 -13.74 10.18 -18.28
C PRO A 457 -13.35 11.62 -18.64
N GLU A 458 -13.95 12.60 -17.98
CA GLU A 458 -13.76 14.04 -18.20
C GLU A 458 -12.31 14.45 -17.89
N ARG A 459 -11.64 13.74 -16.97
CA ARG A 459 -10.23 13.97 -16.66
C ARG A 459 -9.31 13.38 -17.74
N VAL A 460 -9.70 12.24 -18.34
CA VAL A 460 -9.00 11.64 -19.47
C VAL A 460 -9.16 12.50 -20.74
N GLU A 461 -10.34 13.09 -20.95
CA GLU A 461 -10.59 14.11 -21.97
C GLU A 461 -9.72 15.36 -21.77
N ARG A 462 -9.63 15.88 -20.54
CA ARG A 462 -8.71 17.00 -20.21
C ARG A 462 -7.25 16.68 -20.51
N LEU A 463 -6.81 15.43 -20.32
CA LEU A 463 -5.46 14.98 -20.70
C LEU A 463 -5.28 14.89 -22.22
N ALA A 464 -6.26 14.36 -22.95
CA ALA A 464 -6.22 14.35 -24.42
C ALA A 464 -6.19 15.77 -25.01
N ALA A 465 -6.94 16.71 -24.42
CA ALA A 465 -6.90 18.13 -24.77
C ALA A 465 -5.61 18.84 -24.31
N ALA A 466 -4.88 18.30 -23.34
CA ALA A 466 -3.57 18.78 -22.92
C ALA A 466 -2.44 18.33 -23.86
N LEU A 467 -2.58 17.18 -24.51
CA LEU A 467 -1.68 16.71 -25.57
C LEU A 467 -2.01 17.32 -26.95
N GLY A 468 -3.22 17.86 -27.13
CA GLY A 468 -3.66 18.50 -28.38
C GLY A 468 -2.83 19.71 -28.84
N ARG A 469 -2.77 19.91 -30.17
CA ARG A 469 -2.07 21.03 -30.80
C ARG A 469 -2.61 22.40 -30.31
N PRO A 470 -1.75 23.33 -29.88
CA PRO A 470 -2.14 24.70 -29.54
C PRO A 470 -2.77 25.43 -30.75
N GLY A 471 -4.12 25.45 -30.81
CA GLY A 471 -4.87 26.13 -31.87
C GLY A 471 -6.03 25.32 -32.48
N SER A 472 -6.18 24.03 -32.16
CA SER A 472 -7.33 23.22 -32.61
C SER A 472 -8.66 23.58 -31.91
N ALA A 473 -8.61 24.42 -30.88
CA ALA A 473 -9.77 24.92 -30.16
C ALA A 473 -10.67 25.77 -31.07
N ARG A 474 -11.71 25.15 -31.63
CA ARG A 474 -12.91 25.86 -32.10
C ARG A 474 -13.40 26.75 -30.94
N GLY A 475 -13.77 27.99 -31.26
CA GLY A 475 -14.00 29.05 -30.26
C GLY A 475 -15.22 28.87 -29.36
N GLY A 476 -15.18 27.90 -28.45
CA GLY A 476 -15.84 28.03 -27.15
C GLY A 476 -15.19 29.17 -26.35
N PRO A 477 -15.90 29.75 -25.36
CA PRO A 477 -15.38 30.87 -24.60
C PRO A 477 -14.09 30.47 -23.87
N ARG A 478 -13.07 31.33 -23.92
CA ARG A 478 -11.96 31.27 -22.95
C ARG A 478 -12.57 31.37 -21.54
N PRO A 479 -12.34 30.41 -20.63
CA PRO A 479 -12.52 30.66 -19.22
C PRO A 479 -11.63 31.85 -18.83
N ALA A 480 -12.13 32.74 -17.99
CA ALA A 480 -11.25 33.65 -17.28
C ALA A 480 -10.34 32.82 -16.35
N PHE A 481 -9.14 33.33 -16.04
CA PHE A 481 -8.36 32.77 -14.93
C PHE A 481 -9.05 33.16 -13.61
N GLY A 482 -9.94 32.28 -13.14
CA GLY A 482 -10.64 32.40 -11.87
C GLY A 482 -11.36 31.10 -11.53
N GLY A 483 -11.18 30.61 -10.30
CA GLY A 483 -11.94 29.50 -9.71
C GLY A 483 -11.94 28.18 -10.50
N LEU A 484 -10.87 27.37 -10.40
CA LEU A 484 -10.91 25.96 -10.82
C LEU A 484 -11.67 25.08 -9.81
N ALA A 485 -12.94 25.41 -9.55
CA ALA A 485 -13.88 24.54 -8.88
C ALA A 485 -14.58 23.67 -9.94
N SER A 486 -14.06 22.46 -10.15
CA SER A 486 -14.78 21.41 -10.88
C SER A 486 -15.86 20.87 -9.94
N GLU A 487 -17.14 20.88 -10.33
CA GLU A 487 -18.24 20.26 -9.55
C GLU A 487 -18.16 18.72 -9.59
N SER A 488 -17.10 18.16 -9.00
CA SER A 488 -17.23 16.87 -8.35
C SER A 488 -18.12 17.01 -7.12
N ALA A 489 -18.76 15.91 -6.72
CA ALA A 489 -19.45 15.87 -5.42
C ALA A 489 -18.52 16.41 -4.32
N PRO A 490 -19.00 17.34 -3.46
CA PRO A 490 -18.18 17.89 -2.39
C PRO A 490 -17.81 16.77 -1.39
N PRO A 491 -16.62 16.83 -0.78
CA PRO A 491 -16.16 15.81 0.17
C PRO A 491 -17.15 15.65 1.33
N VAL A 492 -17.27 14.44 1.85
CA VAL A 492 -18.17 14.11 2.95
C VAL A 492 -17.38 14.14 4.26
N ILE A 493 -17.77 15.03 5.18
CA ILE A 493 -17.25 15.09 6.55
C ILE A 493 -18.28 14.44 7.48
N ASP A 494 -17.89 13.35 8.14
CA ASP A 494 -18.68 12.75 9.20
C ASP A 494 -18.30 13.41 10.54
N VAL A 495 -19.23 14.20 11.10
CA VAL A 495 -19.09 14.81 12.43
C VAL A 495 -19.70 13.89 13.47
N VAL A 496 -18.89 13.46 14.44
CA VAL A 496 -19.30 12.60 15.55
C VAL A 496 -19.46 13.44 16.81
N VAL A 497 -20.66 13.42 17.39
CA VAL A 497 -20.94 13.99 18.72
C VAL A 497 -21.33 12.85 19.65
N ILE A 498 -20.70 12.75 20.82
CA ILE A 498 -21.04 11.74 21.84
C ILE A 498 -21.64 12.45 23.04
N THR A 499 -22.73 11.92 23.58
CA THR A 499 -23.49 12.55 24.67
C THR A 499 -24.10 11.54 25.63
N ARG A 500 -24.42 11.98 26.85
CA ARG A 500 -25.27 11.24 27.82
C ARG A 500 -26.73 11.69 27.82
N GLY A 501 -27.13 12.54 26.88
CA GLY A 501 -28.50 13.04 26.71
C GLY A 501 -28.58 14.58 26.76
N THR A 502 -29.80 15.10 26.74
CA THR A 502 -30.07 16.54 26.64
C THR A 502 -29.39 17.36 27.75
N ARG A 503 -28.51 18.30 27.35
CA ARG A 503 -27.89 19.33 28.21
C ARG A 503 -27.83 20.66 27.43
N PRO A 504 -27.92 21.84 28.07
CA PRO A 504 -27.97 23.12 27.34
C PRO A 504 -26.75 23.41 26.45
N THR A 505 -25.59 22.84 26.77
CA THR A 505 -24.37 22.98 25.96
C THR A 505 -24.38 22.12 24.70
N LEU A 506 -25.13 21.01 24.66
CA LEU A 506 -25.26 20.16 23.48
C LEU A 506 -26.06 20.89 22.39
N ASP A 507 -27.06 21.67 22.79
CA ASP A 507 -27.80 22.53 21.86
C ASP A 507 -26.85 23.55 21.23
N ALA A 508 -25.93 24.14 22.00
CA ALA A 508 -24.91 25.05 21.48
C ALA A 508 -23.91 24.34 20.55
N ALA A 509 -23.40 23.17 20.96
CA ALA A 509 -22.49 22.33 20.17
C ALA A 509 -23.11 21.97 18.80
N LEU A 510 -24.32 21.41 18.77
CA LEU A 510 -25.04 21.07 17.54
C LEU A 510 -25.33 22.32 16.68
N ASN A 511 -25.68 23.45 17.29
CA ASN A 511 -25.83 24.71 16.57
C ASN A 511 -24.51 25.28 16.03
N SER A 512 -23.35 24.89 16.57
CA SER A 512 -22.03 25.27 16.01
C SER A 512 -21.68 24.43 14.77
N VAL A 513 -21.99 23.13 14.78
CA VAL A 513 -21.92 22.25 13.59
C VAL A 513 -22.86 22.76 12.49
N ALA A 514 -24.07 23.18 12.86
CA ALA A 514 -25.09 23.67 11.92
C ALA A 514 -24.77 25.04 11.27
N LYS A 515 -23.72 25.73 11.72
CA LYS A 515 -23.26 27.02 11.19
C LYS A 515 -22.03 26.91 10.28
N GLN A 516 -21.37 25.76 10.22
CA GLN A 516 -20.08 25.60 9.53
C GLN A 516 -20.18 26.00 8.05
N ASP A 517 -19.44 27.02 7.65
CA ASP A 517 -19.37 27.48 6.25
C ASP A 517 -18.20 26.77 5.55
N VAL A 518 -18.49 25.65 4.89
CA VAL A 518 -17.49 24.78 4.27
C VAL A 518 -18.03 24.16 2.98
N HIS A 519 -17.19 24.06 1.96
CA HIS A 519 -17.51 23.41 0.68
C HIS A 519 -17.43 21.87 0.80
N ALA A 520 -18.20 21.30 1.73
CA ALA A 520 -18.29 19.89 2.05
C ALA A 520 -19.75 19.49 2.36
N ARG A 521 -20.10 18.21 2.20
CA ARG A 521 -21.32 17.68 2.82
C ARG A 521 -21.00 17.21 4.23
N ILE A 522 -21.49 17.95 5.22
CA ILE A 522 -21.48 17.50 6.61
C ILE A 522 -22.59 16.45 6.80
N ARG A 523 -22.26 15.34 7.47
CA ARG A 523 -23.23 14.41 8.07
C ARG A 523 -22.93 14.30 9.55
N THR A 524 -23.92 14.51 10.41
CA THR A 524 -23.73 14.42 11.86
C THR A 524 -24.21 13.06 12.38
N THR A 525 -23.44 12.40 13.24
CA THR A 525 -23.95 11.25 14.00
C THR A 525 -23.85 11.52 15.50
N LEU A 526 -25.00 11.61 16.15
CA LEU A 526 -25.13 11.77 17.59
C LEU A 526 -25.20 10.40 18.28
N TRP A 527 -24.19 10.09 19.09
CA TRP A 527 -24.06 8.85 19.85
C TRP A 527 -24.49 9.06 21.30
N ILE A 528 -25.61 8.48 21.70
CA ILE A 528 -26.16 8.57 23.06
C ILE A 528 -25.65 7.38 23.89
N ASP A 529 -24.84 7.67 24.90
CA ASP A 529 -24.36 6.76 25.95
C ASP A 529 -25.49 6.48 26.96
N GLY A 530 -26.06 5.27 26.90
CA GLY A 530 -27.13 4.83 27.79
C GLY A 530 -28.55 5.27 27.38
N THR A 531 -29.49 5.10 28.31
CA THR A 531 -30.95 5.08 28.03
C THR A 531 -31.61 6.46 28.02
N ALA A 532 -30.85 7.54 27.80
CA ALA A 532 -31.37 8.90 27.86
C ALA A 532 -32.35 9.21 26.72
N ALA A 533 -33.21 10.21 26.92
CA ALA A 533 -34.01 10.78 25.84
C ALA A 533 -33.10 11.29 24.71
N ALA A 534 -33.56 11.18 23.46
CA ALA A 534 -32.89 11.87 22.37
C ALA A 534 -33.15 13.39 22.51
N PRO A 535 -32.13 14.25 22.35
CA PRO A 535 -32.32 15.69 22.32
C PRO A 535 -32.96 16.12 21.00
N ASP A 536 -33.53 17.32 20.98
CA ASP A 536 -34.04 17.94 19.76
C ASP A 536 -32.86 18.38 18.88
N VAL A 537 -32.77 17.81 17.67
CA VAL A 537 -31.69 18.12 16.73
C VAL A 537 -32.09 19.32 15.86
N PRO A 538 -31.22 20.33 15.66
CA PRO A 538 -31.45 21.41 14.70
C PRO A 538 -31.84 20.88 13.31
N ALA A 539 -32.98 21.34 12.79
CA ALA A 539 -33.55 20.86 11.51
C ALA A 539 -32.71 21.21 10.27
N THR A 540 -31.61 21.95 10.44
CA THR A 540 -30.59 22.25 9.44
C THR A 540 -29.49 21.20 9.34
N LEU A 541 -29.40 20.23 10.26
CA LEU A 541 -28.40 19.16 10.23
C LEU A 541 -28.89 17.90 9.50
N ASP A 542 -28.06 17.38 8.60
CA ASP A 542 -28.16 16.00 8.09
C ASP A 542 -27.67 15.03 9.18
N ALA A 543 -28.53 14.77 10.16
CA ALA A 543 -28.17 14.11 11.41
C ALA A 543 -28.82 12.73 11.61
N ARG A 544 -28.02 11.78 12.10
CA ARG A 544 -28.46 10.46 12.56
C ARG A 544 -28.25 10.33 14.07
N VAL A 545 -29.23 9.79 14.79
CA VAL A 545 -29.07 9.40 16.20
C VAL A 545 -28.76 7.90 16.29
N VAL A 546 -27.80 7.54 17.14
CA VAL A 546 -27.43 6.17 17.52
C VAL A 546 -27.46 6.09 19.04
N ARG A 547 -28.21 5.15 19.64
CA ARG A 547 -28.19 4.91 21.09
C ARG A 547 -27.40 3.65 21.40
N ILE A 548 -26.52 3.72 22.39
CA ILE A 548 -25.72 2.62 22.91
C ILE A 548 -26.20 2.30 24.34
N ASP A 549 -27.31 1.56 24.43
CA ASP A 549 -27.90 1.17 25.71
C ASP A 549 -26.94 0.32 26.55
N ARG A 550 -26.33 -0.73 25.95
CA ARG A 550 -25.28 -1.57 26.56
C ARG A 550 -24.36 -2.23 25.53
N ALA A 551 -23.33 -1.51 25.08
CA ALA A 551 -22.07 -2.15 24.68
C ALA A 551 -21.20 -2.31 25.93
N ASP A 552 -20.87 -3.55 26.28
CA ASP A 552 -19.94 -4.02 27.32
C ASP A 552 -19.90 -3.21 28.64
N ALA A 553 -20.73 -3.62 29.59
CA ALA A 553 -20.85 -3.00 30.91
C ALA A 553 -19.72 -3.42 31.88
N ALA A 554 -18.48 -3.04 31.55
CA ALA A 554 -17.27 -3.40 32.31
C ALA A 554 -16.24 -2.25 32.42
N TRP A 555 -16.67 -1.00 32.23
CA TRP A 555 -15.81 0.19 32.24
C TRP A 555 -16.31 1.20 33.28
N ASP A 556 -15.78 1.09 34.51
CA ASP A 556 -16.08 2.02 35.61
C ASP A 556 -15.38 3.39 35.42
N ASP A 557 -14.38 3.47 34.55
CA ASP A 557 -13.63 4.68 34.23
C ASP A 557 -14.25 5.47 33.05
N PRO A 558 -14.46 6.80 33.19
CA PRO A 558 -15.08 7.61 32.14
C PRO A 558 -14.27 7.73 30.84
N PHE A 559 -12.93 7.77 30.91
CA PHE A 559 -12.07 7.92 29.72
C PHE A 559 -12.08 6.63 28.90
N ASP A 560 -11.92 5.48 29.56
CA ASP A 560 -12.05 4.16 28.92
C ASP A 560 -13.45 3.98 28.28
N ARG A 561 -14.49 4.65 28.81
CA ARG A 561 -15.84 4.68 28.20
C ARG A 561 -15.95 5.57 26.96
N ILE A 562 -15.45 6.81 26.99
CA ILE A 562 -15.49 7.70 25.80
C ILE A 562 -14.59 7.16 24.67
N ALA A 563 -13.43 6.60 25.01
CA ALA A 563 -12.55 5.85 24.11
C ALA A 563 -13.28 4.71 23.38
N ALA A 564 -14.15 3.97 24.09
CA ALA A 564 -14.94 2.91 23.49
C ALA A 564 -16.06 3.43 22.57
N LEU A 565 -16.65 4.58 22.88
CA LEU A 565 -17.67 5.22 22.05
C LEU A 565 -17.07 5.86 20.80
N ARG A 566 -15.88 6.49 20.90
CA ARG A 566 -15.13 7.02 19.75
C ARG A 566 -14.69 5.90 18.79
N ASP A 567 -14.20 4.77 19.30
CA ASP A 567 -13.91 3.55 18.51
C ASP A 567 -15.14 3.00 17.75
N LEU A 568 -16.27 2.85 18.45
CA LEU A 568 -17.53 2.41 17.82
C LEU A 568 -18.03 3.41 16.77
N ALA A 569 -17.87 4.71 17.02
CA ALA A 569 -18.25 5.77 16.09
C ALA A 569 -17.42 5.77 14.82
N THR A 570 -16.08 5.70 14.91
CA THR A 570 -15.17 5.59 13.75
C THR A 570 -15.60 4.46 12.82
N ARG A 571 -15.92 3.27 13.35
CA ARG A 571 -16.38 2.11 12.57
C ARG A 571 -17.74 2.31 11.88
N GLY A 572 -18.53 3.29 12.32
CA GLY A 572 -19.81 3.68 11.72
C GLY A 572 -19.71 4.79 10.67
N THR A 573 -18.55 5.45 10.54
CA THR A 573 -18.32 6.50 9.53
C THR A 573 -18.14 5.91 8.12
N THR A 574 -18.55 6.67 7.10
CA THR A 574 -18.34 6.32 5.69
C THR A 574 -17.92 7.52 4.82
N GLY A 575 -17.65 8.68 5.43
CA GLY A 575 -17.17 9.87 4.72
C GLY A 575 -15.73 9.75 4.24
N ASP A 576 -15.25 10.82 3.63
CA ASP A 576 -13.84 11.00 3.27
C ASP A 576 -13.04 11.42 4.50
N PHE A 577 -13.61 12.31 5.31
CA PHE A 577 -13.04 12.83 6.56
C PHE A 577 -13.95 12.58 7.76
N VAL A 578 -13.36 12.59 8.96
CA VAL A 578 -14.05 12.48 10.25
C VAL A 578 -13.55 13.57 11.19
N ALA A 579 -14.49 14.23 11.89
CA ALA A 579 -14.21 15.15 12.99
C ALA A 579 -15.05 14.75 14.21
N PHE A 580 -14.57 15.05 15.41
CA PHE A 580 -15.31 14.85 16.66
C PHE A 580 -15.63 16.21 17.29
N LEU A 581 -16.76 16.31 17.98
CA LEU A 581 -17.07 17.45 18.84
C LEU A 581 -17.71 16.94 20.14
N ASP A 582 -17.14 17.34 21.27
CA ASP A 582 -17.70 17.00 22.58
C ASP A 582 -18.87 17.93 22.93
N ASP A 583 -19.86 17.40 23.65
CA ASP A 583 -21.18 18.03 23.83
C ASP A 583 -21.23 19.16 24.87
N ASP A 584 -20.08 19.65 25.31
CA ASP A 584 -19.89 20.92 26.02
C ASP A 584 -19.09 21.98 25.23
N ASN A 585 -18.49 21.63 24.09
CA ASN A 585 -17.66 22.50 23.25
C ASN A 585 -18.41 23.05 22.03
N GLU A 586 -17.88 24.11 21.41
CA GLU A 586 -18.46 24.76 20.22
C GLU A 586 -17.37 25.08 19.18
N TRP A 587 -17.70 25.03 17.89
CA TRP A 587 -16.83 25.49 16.81
C TRP A 587 -17.14 26.94 16.37
N GLU A 588 -16.09 27.67 16.00
CA GLU A 588 -16.23 28.88 15.17
C GLU A 588 -16.70 28.51 13.75
N VAL A 589 -17.28 29.50 13.04
CA VAL A 589 -17.95 29.31 11.74
C VAL A 589 -17.05 28.73 10.63
N ASP A 590 -15.74 28.93 10.76
CA ASP A 590 -14.67 28.62 9.80
C ASP A 590 -13.80 27.42 10.23
N HIS A 591 -14.21 26.69 11.28
CA HIS A 591 -13.44 25.55 11.81
C HIS A 591 -13.25 24.44 10.77
N LEU A 592 -14.33 23.87 10.23
CA LEU A 592 -14.21 22.77 9.25
C LEU A 592 -13.65 23.21 7.90
N SER A 593 -13.83 24.47 7.49
CA SER A 593 -13.26 25.00 6.25
C SER A 593 -11.75 25.23 6.35
N SER A 594 -11.27 25.89 7.42
CA SER A 594 -9.83 26.08 7.64
C SER A 594 -9.05 24.76 7.75
N LEU A 595 -9.66 23.73 8.34
CA LEU A 595 -9.11 22.37 8.38
C LEU A 595 -9.12 21.69 7.00
N LEU A 596 -10.27 21.68 6.31
CA LEU A 596 -10.40 21.02 5.01
C LEU A 596 -9.48 21.65 3.94
N GLU A 597 -9.37 22.97 3.91
CA GLU A 597 -8.45 23.69 3.03
C GLU A 597 -7.00 23.31 3.29
N LEU A 598 -6.60 23.17 4.56
CA LEU A 598 -5.24 22.76 4.92
C LEU A 598 -4.98 21.30 4.53
N ALA A 599 -5.89 20.37 4.84
CA ALA A 599 -5.75 18.96 4.51
C ALA A 599 -5.63 18.73 3.00
N VAL A 600 -6.53 19.34 2.20
CA VAL A 600 -6.51 19.24 0.74
C VAL A 600 -5.33 19.99 0.12
N GLY A 601 -4.92 21.12 0.71
CA GLY A 601 -3.81 21.95 0.21
C GLY A 601 -2.41 21.36 0.48
N THR A 602 -2.25 20.55 1.52
CA THR A 602 -0.97 19.92 1.91
C THR A 602 -0.89 18.43 1.59
N GLY A 603 -2.03 17.73 1.49
CA GLY A 603 -2.09 16.27 1.48
C GLY A 603 -1.88 15.64 2.87
N SER A 604 -1.97 16.41 3.96
CA SER A 604 -1.88 15.88 5.32
C SER A 604 -3.14 15.05 5.68
N PRO A 605 -3.01 13.75 5.99
CA PRO A 605 -4.15 12.90 6.36
C PRO A 605 -4.70 13.18 7.77
N ALA A 606 -4.04 14.04 8.55
CA ALA A 606 -4.53 14.56 9.81
C ALA A 606 -4.17 16.05 9.92
N VAL A 607 -5.13 16.89 10.30
CA VAL A 607 -4.91 18.32 10.54
C VAL A 607 -5.66 18.79 11.77
N HIS A 608 -5.12 19.77 12.48
CA HIS A 608 -5.76 20.35 13.67
C HIS A 608 -5.76 21.88 13.69
N SER A 609 -6.65 22.44 14.49
CA SER A 609 -6.74 23.87 14.78
C SER A 609 -5.91 24.25 16.02
N TRP A 610 -6.29 25.36 16.66
CA TRP A 610 -6.02 25.69 18.05
C TRP A 610 -7.37 25.83 18.79
N ARG A 611 -7.34 25.94 20.13
CA ARG A 611 -8.55 26.18 20.94
C ARG A 611 -8.48 27.45 21.79
N THR A 612 -9.64 28.09 21.97
CA THR A 612 -9.86 29.17 22.92
C THR A 612 -10.59 28.61 24.14
N LEU A 613 -10.01 28.74 25.33
CA LEU A 613 -10.67 28.38 26.59
C LEU A 613 -11.81 29.35 26.91
N VAL A 614 -12.99 28.84 27.25
CA VAL A 614 -14.18 29.63 27.61
C VAL A 614 -14.83 29.18 28.92
N ASP A 615 -15.47 30.12 29.63
CA ASP A 615 -16.22 29.83 30.87
C ASP A 615 -17.65 29.29 30.63
N GLY A 616 -18.43 29.13 31.71
CA GLY A 616 -19.82 28.68 31.65
C GLY A 616 -20.74 29.59 30.81
N GLU A 617 -20.46 30.89 30.74
CA GLU A 617 -21.16 31.83 29.85
C GLU A 617 -20.57 31.88 28.43
N GLY A 618 -19.54 31.09 28.13
CA GLY A 618 -18.89 31.04 26.82
C GLY A 618 -17.92 32.19 26.54
N ARG A 619 -17.46 32.91 27.57
CA ARG A 619 -16.53 34.04 27.44
C ARG A 619 -15.07 33.56 27.47
N PRO A 620 -14.18 34.04 26.58
CA PRO A 620 -12.76 33.67 26.58
C PRO A 620 -12.09 33.94 27.94
N THR A 621 -11.50 32.90 28.53
CA THR A 621 -11.06 32.89 29.94
C THR A 621 -9.63 32.33 30.06
N PRO A 622 -8.64 33.15 30.47
CA PRO A 622 -7.27 32.68 30.66
C PRO A 622 -7.14 31.84 31.94
N VAL A 623 -6.13 30.97 31.98
CA VAL A 623 -5.84 30.08 33.12
C VAL A 623 -4.44 30.35 33.70
N THR A 624 -4.26 30.07 34.99
CA THR A 624 -3.00 30.28 35.72
C THR A 624 -2.28 28.98 36.11
N ARG A 625 -2.88 27.83 35.73
CA ARG A 625 -2.38 26.46 35.92
C ARG A 625 -2.91 25.58 34.78
N PHE A 626 -2.39 24.37 34.61
CA PHE A 626 -2.87 23.43 33.60
C PHE A 626 -4.23 22.83 34.02
N PRO A 627 -5.35 23.18 33.37
CA PRO A 627 -6.70 22.98 33.94
C PRO A 627 -7.17 21.51 33.97
N TRP A 628 -6.48 20.61 33.27
CA TRP A 628 -6.78 19.18 33.25
C TRP A 628 -6.05 18.36 34.34
N LEU A 629 -5.14 18.98 35.11
CA LEU A 629 -4.51 18.38 36.30
C LEU A 629 -5.06 19.03 37.59
N PRO A 630 -5.15 18.30 38.71
CA PRO A 630 -5.62 18.87 39.98
C PRO A 630 -4.78 20.07 40.47
N PRO A 631 -5.35 20.99 41.27
CA PRO A 631 -4.65 22.18 41.74
C PRO A 631 -3.46 21.79 42.63
N GLY A 632 -2.28 22.28 42.26
CA GLY A 632 -1.05 22.04 43.01
C GLY A 632 0.20 22.05 42.14
N PRO A 633 1.37 21.67 42.71
CA PRO A 633 2.68 21.86 42.07
C PRO A 633 2.85 21.16 40.72
N GLU A 634 2.10 20.10 40.44
CA GLU A 634 2.10 19.38 39.17
C GLU A 634 1.43 20.18 38.03
N SER A 635 0.21 20.66 38.28
CA SER A 635 -0.51 21.53 37.34
C SER A 635 0.22 22.86 37.10
N GLU A 636 0.88 23.40 38.13
CA GLU A 636 1.76 24.58 38.05
C GLU A 636 3.10 24.29 37.33
N ARG A 637 3.61 23.07 37.39
CA ARG A 637 4.81 22.65 36.64
C ARG A 637 4.47 22.52 35.15
N ARG A 638 3.43 21.75 34.83
CA ARG A 638 2.96 21.51 33.46
C ARG A 638 2.56 22.79 32.73
N PHE A 639 1.93 23.73 33.44
CA PHE A 639 1.63 25.06 32.88
C PHE A 639 2.90 25.83 32.49
N ARG A 640 3.92 25.86 33.35
CA ARG A 640 5.19 26.56 33.06
C ARG A 640 5.99 25.89 31.95
N GLU A 641 5.97 24.56 31.86
CA GLU A 641 6.52 23.79 30.74
C GLU A 641 5.88 24.21 29.41
N LEU A 642 4.54 24.20 29.34
CA LEU A 642 3.79 24.54 28.13
C LEU A 642 3.87 26.03 27.77
N CYS A 643 4.01 26.93 28.75
CA CYS A 643 4.31 28.34 28.50
C CYS A 643 5.75 28.54 27.97
N ALA A 644 6.72 27.76 28.42
CA ALA A 644 8.09 27.80 27.88
C ALA A 644 8.17 27.26 26.43
N ALA A 645 7.34 26.26 26.11
CA ALA A 645 7.15 25.75 24.74
C ALA A 645 6.28 26.66 23.85
N GLY A 646 5.67 27.73 24.40
CA GLY A 646 4.79 28.64 23.67
C GLY A 646 3.38 28.11 23.34
N VAL A 647 3.01 26.96 23.92
CA VAL A 647 1.69 26.32 23.77
C VAL A 647 0.64 27.04 24.62
N MET A 648 0.96 27.35 25.88
CA MET A 648 0.09 28.10 26.79
C MET A 648 0.61 29.53 27.02
N GLY A 649 -0.24 30.41 27.55
CA GLY A 649 0.12 31.80 27.83
C GLY A 649 -0.75 32.43 28.92
N GLY A 650 -0.64 33.75 29.08
CA GLY A 650 -1.55 34.55 29.92
C GLY A 650 -2.85 34.94 29.22
N ASP A 651 -3.04 34.50 27.97
CA ASP A 651 -4.21 34.69 27.13
C ASP A 651 -5.03 33.38 27.03
N PRO A 652 -6.31 33.42 26.57
CA PRO A 652 -7.18 32.25 26.57
C PRO A 652 -6.93 31.27 25.41
N VAL A 653 -5.99 31.54 24.48
CA VAL A 653 -5.72 30.63 23.35
C VAL A 653 -4.65 29.62 23.75
N ILE A 654 -4.99 28.35 23.60
CA ILE A 654 -4.02 27.25 23.68
C ILE A 654 -3.56 26.97 22.25
N ARG A 655 -2.25 27.09 22.06
CA ARG A 655 -1.56 26.92 20.78
C ARG A 655 -1.09 25.48 20.67
N ASP A 656 -2.07 24.59 20.75
CA ASP A 656 -1.93 23.14 20.64
C ASP A 656 -1.05 22.73 19.45
N GLY A 657 -0.38 21.59 19.57
CA GLY A 657 0.73 21.23 18.70
C GLY A 657 1.09 19.75 18.76
N PHE A 658 1.47 19.23 17.60
CA PHE A 658 1.80 17.84 17.37
C PHE A 658 3.12 17.40 18.02
N ALA A 659 4.14 18.26 18.02
CA ALA A 659 5.46 18.01 18.60
C ALA A 659 6.14 19.33 19.03
N PHE A 660 6.66 19.36 20.25
CA PHE A 660 7.45 20.46 20.82
C PHE A 660 8.41 19.95 21.91
N GLU A 661 9.59 20.56 22.05
CA GLU A 661 10.60 20.16 23.03
C GLU A 661 10.16 20.50 24.47
N LEU A 662 10.24 19.54 25.41
CA LEU A 662 10.06 19.75 26.85
C LEU A 662 11.29 19.25 27.64
N PRO A 663 11.46 19.69 28.91
CA PRO A 663 12.59 19.25 29.75
C PRO A 663 12.67 17.74 30.03
N GLU A 664 11.56 17.00 29.85
CA GLU A 664 11.47 15.56 30.12
C GLU A 664 11.39 14.71 28.83
N GLY A 665 11.37 15.33 27.64
CA GLY A 665 11.26 14.65 26.33
C GLY A 665 10.49 15.48 25.30
N ASP A 666 10.16 14.91 24.16
CA ASP A 666 9.24 15.53 23.20
C ASP A 666 7.80 15.48 23.73
N GLY A 667 7.09 16.60 23.66
CA GLY A 667 5.69 16.74 24.05
C GLY A 667 4.77 16.97 22.85
N GLY A 668 3.53 16.54 22.98
CA GLY A 668 2.41 16.89 22.12
C GLY A 668 1.19 17.21 22.98
N MET A 669 0.23 17.98 22.44
CA MET A 669 -1.01 18.34 23.11
C MET A 669 -1.99 18.89 22.05
N VAL A 670 -3.14 18.24 21.84
CA VAL A 670 -4.22 18.67 20.93
C VAL A 670 -5.55 18.04 21.37
N ASP A 671 -6.67 18.79 21.38
CA ASP A 671 -8.00 18.23 21.66
C ASP A 671 -8.60 17.46 20.46
N MET A 672 -9.38 16.41 20.71
CA MET A 672 -10.14 15.73 19.64
C MET A 672 -11.20 16.62 18.97
N GLY A 673 -11.64 17.70 19.62
CA GLY A 673 -12.47 18.75 19.04
C GLY A 673 -11.72 19.68 18.06
N GLU A 674 -10.39 19.60 17.96
CA GLU A 674 -9.59 20.43 17.04
C GLU A 674 -9.28 19.74 15.71
N TRP A 675 -9.49 18.42 15.60
CA TRP A 675 -8.99 17.61 14.49
C TRP A 675 -10.00 17.36 13.35
N LEU A 676 -9.48 17.36 12.13
CA LEU A 676 -10.06 16.69 10.97
C LEU A 676 -9.09 15.56 10.52
N PHE A 677 -9.58 14.33 10.50
CA PHE A 677 -8.84 13.15 10.04
C PHE A 677 -9.36 12.63 8.71
N GLU A 678 -8.48 12.18 7.83
CA GLU A 678 -8.84 11.26 6.75
C GLU A 678 -9.36 9.95 7.39
N ARG A 679 -10.55 9.49 6.98
CA ARG A 679 -11.20 8.33 7.59
C ARG A 679 -10.33 7.06 7.55
N ARG A 680 -9.50 6.90 6.50
CA ARG A 680 -8.61 5.74 6.35
C ARG A 680 -7.56 5.69 7.45
N LEU A 681 -6.89 6.81 7.74
CA LEU A 681 -5.91 6.92 8.82
C LEU A 681 -6.57 6.63 10.17
N LEU A 682 -7.70 7.29 10.47
CA LEU A 682 -8.40 7.12 11.75
C LEU A 682 -8.84 5.67 12.00
N GLY A 683 -9.17 4.92 10.93
CA GLY A 683 -9.48 3.49 11.00
C GLY A 683 -8.28 2.55 11.28
N LEU A 684 -7.04 3.08 11.30
CA LEU A 684 -5.82 2.35 11.71
C LEU A 684 -5.41 2.67 13.15
N LEU A 685 -5.75 3.86 13.64
CA LEU A 685 -5.46 4.31 14.99
C LEU A 685 -6.41 3.61 15.99
N THR A 686 -5.91 3.34 17.19
CA THR A 686 -6.65 2.59 18.20
C THR A 686 -6.85 3.41 19.48
N PHE A 687 -8.10 3.59 19.90
CA PHE A 687 -8.40 4.12 21.24
C PHE A 687 -8.10 3.01 22.27
N ARG A 688 -6.84 2.92 22.72
CA ARG A 688 -6.27 1.87 23.59
C ARG A 688 -7.00 1.76 24.93
N ARG A 689 -7.46 0.56 25.29
CA ARG A 689 -8.17 0.22 26.53
C ARG A 689 -7.77 -1.17 27.06
N PRO A 690 -7.74 -1.40 28.38
CA PRO A 690 -7.75 -0.37 29.43
C PRO A 690 -6.46 0.45 29.40
N ARG A 691 -6.50 1.67 29.93
CA ARG A 691 -5.30 2.49 30.08
C ARG A 691 -4.32 1.91 31.10
N THR A 692 -3.02 2.14 30.90
CA THR A 692 -2.00 1.64 31.84
C THR A 692 -2.03 2.41 33.17
N ARG A 693 -1.46 1.83 34.24
CA ARG A 693 -1.35 2.51 35.54
C ARG A 693 -0.58 3.84 35.48
N ARG A 694 0.26 4.02 34.46
CA ARG A 694 0.98 5.28 34.20
C ARG A 694 0.03 6.30 33.59
N GLU A 695 -0.62 5.95 32.49
CA GLU A 695 -1.64 6.80 31.83
C GLU A 695 -2.72 7.30 32.79
N VAL A 696 -3.25 6.42 33.66
CA VAL A 696 -4.26 6.79 34.67
C VAL A 696 -3.73 7.77 35.72
N ALA A 697 -2.45 7.71 36.08
CA ALA A 697 -1.83 8.62 37.04
C ALA A 697 -1.44 9.97 36.40
N GLU A 698 -0.93 9.94 35.17
CA GLU A 698 -0.57 11.12 34.37
C GLU A 698 -1.81 11.81 33.72
N ARG A 699 -3.01 11.23 33.89
CA ARG A 699 -4.29 11.63 33.29
C ARG A 699 -4.34 11.57 31.76
N LEU A 700 -3.50 10.76 31.12
CA LEU A 700 -3.48 10.63 29.66
C LEU A 700 -4.83 10.13 29.13
N GLY A 701 -5.41 10.86 28.18
CA GLY A 701 -6.69 10.56 27.54
C GLY A 701 -6.55 9.69 26.29
N GLU A 702 -7.67 9.47 25.60
CA GLU A 702 -7.68 8.75 24.33
C GLU A 702 -7.23 9.62 23.14
N ASP A 703 -7.20 10.93 23.33
CA ASP A 703 -6.55 11.96 22.51
C ASP A 703 -5.02 11.85 22.58
N ASP A 704 -4.44 11.83 23.79
CA ASP A 704 -3.01 11.59 24.00
C ASP A 704 -2.56 10.25 23.38
N ILE A 705 -3.37 9.20 23.54
CA ILE A 705 -3.11 7.87 22.97
C ILE A 705 -3.17 7.88 21.44
N LEU A 706 -4.05 8.68 20.84
CA LEU A 706 -4.11 8.84 19.39
C LEU A 706 -2.88 9.60 18.89
N LEU A 707 -2.46 10.64 19.62
CA LEU A 707 -1.25 11.42 19.37
C LEU A 707 0.04 10.58 19.48
N GLU A 708 0.17 9.73 20.50
CA GLU A 708 1.24 8.72 20.62
C GLU A 708 1.37 7.87 19.33
N GLN A 709 0.24 7.45 18.76
CA GLN A 709 0.23 6.59 17.57
C GLN A 709 0.56 7.35 16.28
N LEU A 710 0.08 8.59 16.12
CA LEU A 710 0.46 9.44 14.98
C LEU A 710 1.96 9.70 14.96
N VAL A 711 2.57 10.00 16.12
CA VAL A 711 4.02 10.21 16.26
C VAL A 711 4.79 8.91 16.01
N ALA A 712 4.34 7.78 16.58
CA ALA A 712 4.98 6.48 16.38
C ALA A 712 4.88 5.93 14.93
N LEU A 713 4.00 6.50 14.10
CA LEU A 713 3.81 6.17 12.69
C LEU A 713 4.39 7.23 11.73
N ASP A 714 5.01 8.31 12.23
CA ASP A 714 5.55 9.44 11.46
C ASP A 714 4.51 10.06 10.49
N VAL A 715 3.29 10.26 11.00
CA VAL A 715 2.16 10.74 10.18
C VAL A 715 2.29 12.24 9.89
N PRO A 716 2.20 12.69 8.62
CA PRO A 716 2.23 14.11 8.29
C PRO A 716 1.03 14.88 8.85
N VAL A 717 1.28 15.76 9.83
CA VAL A 717 0.25 16.57 10.48
C VAL A 717 0.34 18.05 10.09
N GLY A 718 -0.80 18.65 9.76
CA GLY A 718 -0.94 20.09 9.56
C GLY A 718 -1.59 20.80 10.76
N CYS A 719 -1.19 22.05 11.01
CA CYS A 719 -1.83 22.93 12.00
C CYS A 719 -2.28 24.24 11.31
N THR A 720 -3.55 24.62 11.44
CA THR A 720 -4.10 25.85 10.84
C THR A 720 -3.56 27.12 11.51
N ARG A 721 -3.15 27.01 12.79
CA ARG A 721 -2.79 28.13 13.69
C ARG A 721 -3.94 29.13 13.90
N GLN A 722 -5.18 28.64 13.86
CA GLN A 722 -6.40 29.42 14.10
C GLN A 722 -7.18 28.83 15.29
N ALA A 723 -7.61 29.67 16.23
CA ALA A 723 -8.20 29.24 17.50
C ALA A 723 -9.71 28.95 17.40
N THR A 724 -10.09 28.05 16.48
CA THR A 724 -11.48 27.84 16.03
C THR A 724 -12.27 26.80 16.82
N LEU A 725 -11.66 26.07 17.76
CA LEU A 725 -12.41 25.35 18.81
C LEU A 725 -12.63 26.28 20.02
N ARG A 726 -13.87 26.40 20.51
CA ARG A 726 -14.22 27.02 21.79
C ARG A 726 -14.33 25.91 22.84
N TYR A 727 -13.28 25.74 23.63
CA TYR A 727 -13.16 24.67 24.60
C TYR A 727 -13.66 25.12 25.99
N ARG A 728 -14.66 24.43 26.54
CA ARG A 728 -15.39 24.88 27.73
C ARG A 728 -14.79 24.34 29.03
N LEU A 729 -14.51 25.26 29.95
CA LEU A 729 -14.11 24.95 31.32
C LEU A 729 -15.33 24.60 32.18
N GLY A 730 -15.18 23.62 33.08
CA GLY A 730 -16.26 23.02 33.87
C GLY A 730 -16.82 21.71 33.29
N GLY A 731 -16.27 21.23 32.17
CA GLY A 731 -16.60 19.92 31.58
C GLY A 731 -16.00 18.74 32.36
N MET A 732 -16.13 17.51 31.83
CA MET A 732 -15.78 16.28 32.54
C MET A 732 -14.34 16.27 33.09
N SER A 733 -13.38 16.71 32.28
CA SER A 733 -11.94 16.63 32.58
C SER A 733 -11.42 17.77 33.47
N ASN A 734 -12.23 18.80 33.73
CA ASN A 734 -11.85 20.03 34.44
C ASN A 734 -13.03 20.61 35.28
N SER A 735 -13.87 19.72 35.83
CA SER A 735 -15.14 20.06 36.49
C SER A 735 -15.05 21.03 37.67
N GLU A 736 -13.87 21.17 38.29
CA GLU A 736 -13.60 22.17 39.33
C GLU A 736 -13.76 23.63 38.87
N PHE A 737 -13.74 23.88 37.56
CA PHE A 737 -14.03 25.20 36.97
C PHE A 737 -15.53 25.45 36.74
N GLY A 738 -16.41 24.47 36.98
CA GLY A 738 -17.86 24.59 36.77
C GLY A 738 -18.62 25.29 37.90
N ASP A 739 -18.15 25.15 39.14
CA ASP A 739 -18.80 25.70 40.35
C ASP A 739 -18.13 26.98 40.90
N VAL A 740 -17.08 27.49 40.24
CA VAL A 740 -16.24 28.58 40.77
C VAL A 740 -16.10 29.70 39.73
N PRO A 741 -16.52 30.95 40.03
CA PRO A 741 -16.32 32.07 39.10
C PRO A 741 -14.82 32.32 38.88
N PRO A 742 -14.39 32.71 37.66
CA PRO A 742 -12.98 32.86 37.35
C PRO A 742 -12.30 33.88 38.29
N PRO A 743 -11.04 33.62 38.71
CA PRO A 743 -10.33 34.53 39.59
C PRO A 743 -10.16 35.90 38.93
N PRO A 744 -10.22 37.02 39.68
CA PRO A 744 -10.06 38.34 39.11
C PRO A 744 -8.70 38.48 38.44
N VAL A 745 -8.69 38.95 37.20
CA VAL A 745 -7.47 39.20 36.42
C VAL A 745 -6.54 40.11 37.22
N PRO A 746 -5.26 39.73 37.46
CA PRO A 746 -4.33 40.57 38.18
C PRO A 746 -4.12 41.92 37.47
N ASP A 747 -4.14 43.03 38.23
CA ASP A 747 -3.97 44.39 37.67
C ASP A 747 -2.62 44.60 36.94
N ALA A 748 -1.64 43.71 37.16
CA ALA A 748 -0.36 43.68 36.45
C ALA A 748 -0.43 43.31 34.95
N LEU A 749 -1.64 43.13 34.40
CA LEU A 749 -1.90 42.90 32.96
C LEU A 749 -2.83 43.98 32.37
N ARG A 750 -2.75 45.22 32.88
CA ARG A 750 -3.52 46.39 32.40
C ARG A 750 -2.67 47.55 31.86
N GLU A 751 -1.36 47.34 31.73
CA GLU A 751 -0.40 48.20 31.01
C GLU A 751 0.26 47.40 29.89
#